data_AF-A0ABD5EVN5-F1
#
_entry.id   AF-A0ABD5EVN5-F1
#
_cell.length_a   1.000
_cell.length_b   1.000
_cell.length_c   1.000
_cell.angle_alpha   90.00
_cell.angle_beta   90.00
_cell.angle_gamma   90.00
#
_symmetry.space_group_name_H-M   'P 1'
#
loop_
_entity.id
_entity.type
_entity.pdbx_description
1 polymer ?
#
loop_
_entity_poly.entity_id
_entity_poly.type
_entity_poly.pdbx_seq_one_letter_code
_entity_poly.pdbx_strand_id
1 'polypeptide(L)'
;MRPVSDEESVFAFRIWWRAWDSEQWVPGARLLVHLDDGGGEVPAQLSWATEDGAQCAVGFSPDMASCYGNRRTAEGDVVEVRGELDDPRDHPRDGYRDRGYEFDTRVQDTDGWLPAGRLRVLVEEGSEAPARWVAWQDRSGDAYSVVLRAASPSGNAEVGNLVSVVRASAEHRGAGEVAANLVDASSSKWFAFQNRASLEFQLTGPVPVDRYVLTSANDAPDRDPAAWTLRGSADGRRWRTLDARTGQSFPGRHRSQLYRIAEPAAFARYRLEVTGNNGSPHLQLESVRFLADIGGFVGYRQRMGHAPAAYQGIRVVQASPDVPAPPPPEDASPPSEWQAGCSWLPLGGRLSMESLTSPSGRFTVLDGVYSPQLAIRDNLTREYVWVSDAQSSRLLSLGPDGDFVAWDHHGQRVWSTGTAWQGVRRLDMRDTGELTLTDAHGGVVWSSGIPEISAGSGELRTVARGSTMHRGESLYGQSLTSDDGSTVLFHDGRVLRCIVKGHTSHWDRYYDSQNVLELDKDGFLRTLALDGSEMERIAGPGTELVVARGAAELRDETGAAVWASANSSTRIGSGPVREPTMPHNDALAAWFAALMGQRHGFCVAVVKESTPAEVLERVGVTSDSAMQGTWRELQQHQEAVGEGSIIAAIAMGPDVILLSDDAALPLGELAPLTSCAAVHAPSGGNGYGTRFSLHQRGLLVSEFTDHPRREKGAKVPEVAVALDESVHHLHRFELLFRVSGVVPSAEKLGGVLLGGVLAPRPTSVVTPDTEDDLPPLVMGERDELSPLVIRTDFTDEDAWNRVLAELQEPWMENEAEPYLISEPAYDGVPAERIIKAVLVAMSSLGLPGVVFIADATTMREEKHPLLAVSTEWDGEPFAQDEDAFTTQFRIRPNAAIEVSINLGISNMDFEDFAGDGVSERMVD
;
A
#
# COMPACT_ATOMS: atom_id res chain seq x y z
N MET A 1 6.17 11.36 49.60
CA MET A 1 4.70 11.31 49.41
C MET A 1 4.27 9.86 49.54
N ARG A 2 3.14 9.59 50.22
CA ARG A 2 2.50 8.27 50.09
C ARG A 2 1.94 8.14 48.67
N PRO A 3 1.93 6.96 48.05
CA PRO A 3 1.23 6.76 46.79
C PRO A 3 -0.24 7.11 47.02
N VAL A 4 -0.70 8.11 46.28
CA VAL A 4 -2.10 8.52 46.17
C VAL A 4 -2.83 7.31 45.58
N SER A 5 -3.86 6.81 46.25
CA SER A 5 -4.64 5.70 45.69
C SER A 5 -5.32 6.14 44.38
N ASP A 6 -5.67 5.19 43.52
CA ASP A 6 -6.38 5.45 42.25
C ASP A 6 -7.67 6.31 42.37
N GLU A 7 -8.28 6.38 43.56
CA GLU A 7 -9.45 7.21 43.85
C GLU A 7 -9.07 8.63 44.36
N GLU A 8 -7.86 8.79 44.87
CA GLU A 8 -7.35 10.07 45.39
C GLU A 8 -6.85 11.01 44.27
N SER A 9 -6.66 10.52 43.03
CA SER A 9 -6.09 11.26 41.88
C SER A 9 -7.08 12.07 41.04
N VAL A 10 -8.39 12.06 41.37
CA VAL A 10 -9.41 12.93 40.73
C VAL A 10 -9.61 14.19 41.59
N PHE A 11 -9.38 15.37 41.03
CA PHE A 11 -9.57 16.65 41.71
C PHE A 11 -10.85 17.33 41.26
N ALA A 12 -11.72 17.69 42.22
CA ALA A 12 -12.94 18.44 41.97
C ALA A 12 -12.81 19.83 42.58
N PHE A 13 -12.86 20.87 41.76
CA PHE A 13 -12.75 22.25 42.20
C PHE A 13 -14.11 22.95 42.11
N ARG A 14 -14.49 23.65 43.18
CA ARG A 14 -15.53 24.67 43.10
C ARG A 14 -14.93 25.89 42.45
N ILE A 15 -15.58 26.41 41.41
CA ILE A 15 -15.05 27.51 40.62
C ILE A 15 -15.86 28.78 40.82
N TRP A 16 -15.19 29.92 40.73
CA TRP A 16 -15.80 31.24 40.60
C TRP A 16 -15.16 32.00 39.45
N TRP A 17 -15.95 32.86 38.82
CA TRP A 17 -15.51 33.74 37.73
C TRP A 17 -15.72 35.20 38.06
N ARG A 18 -14.94 36.09 37.45
CA ARG A 18 -15.22 37.53 37.44
C ARG A 18 -14.78 38.17 36.12
N ALA A 19 -15.47 39.21 35.69
CA ALA A 19 -15.01 40.07 34.60
C ALA A 19 -13.78 40.89 35.05
N TRP A 20 -12.94 41.29 34.09
CA TRP A 20 -11.70 42.03 34.37
C TRP A 20 -11.93 43.40 35.06
N ASP A 21 -13.11 43.97 34.89
CA ASP A 21 -13.55 45.27 35.44
C ASP A 21 -14.42 45.14 36.70
N SER A 22 -14.65 43.92 37.18
CA SER A 22 -15.51 43.64 38.34
C SER A 22 -14.73 43.09 39.53
N GLU A 23 -15.00 43.62 40.73
CA GLU A 23 -14.47 43.06 41.98
C GLU A 23 -15.29 41.86 42.48
N GLN A 24 -16.49 41.64 41.93
CA GLN A 24 -17.43 40.62 42.39
C GLN A 24 -17.17 39.27 41.73
N TRP A 25 -16.97 38.24 42.55
CA TRP A 25 -16.89 36.85 42.11
C TRP A 25 -18.27 36.20 42.03
N VAL A 26 -18.54 35.49 40.94
CA VAL A 26 -19.78 34.75 40.70
C VAL A 26 -19.49 33.25 40.70
N PRO A 27 -20.27 32.41 41.41
CA PRO A 27 -20.11 30.96 41.38
C PRO A 27 -20.24 30.39 39.96
N GLY A 28 -19.37 29.43 39.65
CA GLY A 28 -19.29 28.72 38.38
C GLY A 28 -19.63 27.24 38.50
N ALA A 29 -19.64 26.56 37.35
CA ALA A 29 -19.68 25.11 37.30
C ALA A 29 -18.41 24.50 37.88
N ARG A 30 -18.50 23.26 38.39
CA ARG A 30 -17.35 22.55 38.94
C ARG A 30 -16.38 22.18 37.83
N LEU A 31 -15.09 22.19 38.17
CA LEU A 31 -14.03 21.66 37.32
C LEU A 31 -13.57 20.30 37.88
N LEU A 32 -13.76 19.25 37.10
CA LEU A 32 -13.19 17.92 37.35
C LEU A 32 -11.90 17.77 36.56
N VAL A 33 -10.83 17.33 37.23
CA VAL A 33 -9.52 17.11 36.62
C VAL A 33 -8.98 15.75 37.07
N HIS A 34 -8.68 14.89 36.10
CA HIS A 34 -7.87 13.69 36.30
C HIS A 34 -7.01 13.48 35.06
N LEU A 35 -5.70 13.60 35.25
CA LEU A 35 -4.67 13.43 34.23
C LEU A 35 -3.65 12.46 34.82
N ASP A 36 -3.59 11.25 34.28
CA ASP A 36 -2.75 10.19 34.82
C ASP A 36 -2.13 9.39 33.68
N ASP A 37 -0.80 9.42 33.61
CA ASP A 37 0.02 8.64 32.67
C ASP A 37 0.71 7.43 33.34
N GLY A 38 0.30 7.10 34.58
CA GLY A 38 0.91 6.08 35.42
C GLY A 38 2.12 6.55 36.23
N GLY A 39 2.56 7.81 36.05
CA GLY A 39 3.68 8.40 36.79
C GLY A 39 3.33 8.91 38.19
N GLY A 40 2.04 9.14 38.48
CA GLY A 40 1.56 9.64 39.78
C GLY A 40 1.85 11.12 40.06
N GLU A 41 2.35 11.87 39.08
CA GLU A 41 2.58 13.31 39.17
C GLU A 41 1.30 14.11 38.88
N VAL A 42 1.08 15.19 39.62
CA VAL A 42 -0.10 16.06 39.46
C VAL A 42 0.18 17.26 38.54
N PRO A 43 -0.82 17.80 37.84
CA PRO A 43 -0.62 18.96 36.98
C PRO A 43 -0.26 20.21 37.81
N ALA A 44 0.74 20.96 37.36
CA ALA A 44 1.06 22.31 37.83
C ALA A 44 0.28 23.37 37.05
N GLN A 45 0.11 23.16 35.74
CA GLN A 45 -0.63 24.02 34.83
C GLN A 45 -1.53 23.16 33.93
N LEU A 46 -2.71 23.66 33.61
CA LEU A 46 -3.69 23.00 32.75
C LEU A 46 -4.37 24.02 31.85
N SER A 47 -4.39 23.73 30.56
CA SER A 47 -5.11 24.49 29.54
C SER A 47 -5.97 23.54 28.72
N TRP A 48 -7.18 23.96 28.37
CA TRP A 48 -8.07 23.16 27.53
C TRP A 48 -8.98 24.06 26.70
N ALA A 49 -9.52 23.50 25.63
CA ALA A 49 -10.67 24.07 24.94
C ALA A 49 -11.79 23.06 24.84
N THR A 50 -13.02 23.54 24.91
CA THR A 50 -14.24 22.74 24.76
C THR A 50 -14.74 22.78 23.32
N GLU A 51 -15.62 21.83 22.97
CA GLU A 51 -16.20 21.72 21.62
C GLU A 51 -16.98 22.98 21.19
N ASP A 52 -17.57 23.71 22.14
CA ASP A 52 -18.28 24.97 21.92
C ASP A 52 -17.36 26.18 21.68
N GLY A 53 -16.04 26.00 21.78
CA GLY A 53 -15.04 27.03 21.50
C GLY A 53 -14.58 27.83 22.72
N ALA A 54 -15.08 27.55 23.93
CA ALA A 54 -14.51 28.14 25.14
C ALA A 54 -13.08 27.62 25.36
N GLN A 55 -12.21 28.49 25.89
CA GLN A 55 -10.80 28.19 26.15
C GLN A 55 -10.45 28.58 27.58
N CYS A 56 -9.80 27.71 28.32
CA CYS A 56 -9.48 27.91 29.72
C CYS A 56 -8.00 27.58 29.97
N ALA A 57 -7.40 28.30 30.92
CA ALA A 57 -6.07 28.00 31.42
C ALA A 57 -6.00 28.30 32.92
N VAL A 58 -5.55 27.35 33.73
CA VAL A 58 -5.40 27.48 35.18
C VAL A 58 -4.05 26.95 35.65
N GLY A 59 -3.48 27.60 36.67
CA GLY A 59 -2.38 27.06 37.46
C GLY A 59 -2.89 26.57 38.81
N PHE A 60 -2.30 25.50 39.32
CA PHE A 60 -2.66 24.92 40.63
C PHE A 60 -1.67 25.32 41.72
N SER A 61 -2.15 25.48 42.96
CA SER A 61 -1.29 25.58 44.13
C SER A 61 -0.49 24.29 44.33
N PRO A 62 0.71 24.32 44.96
CA PRO A 62 1.56 23.14 45.13
C PRO A 62 0.88 21.96 45.83
N ASP A 63 -0.08 22.23 46.69
CA ASP A 63 -0.88 21.25 47.44
C ASP A 63 -2.20 20.86 46.73
N MET A 64 -2.43 21.35 45.51
CA MET A 64 -3.67 21.18 44.75
C MET A 64 -4.94 21.71 45.47
N ALA A 65 -4.79 22.52 46.51
CA ALA A 65 -5.91 23.06 47.28
C ALA A 65 -6.66 24.20 46.57
N SER A 66 -5.99 24.91 45.65
CA SER A 66 -6.61 25.99 44.87
C SER A 66 -6.07 26.06 43.44
N CYS A 67 -6.82 26.71 42.57
CA CYS A 67 -6.38 27.06 41.22
C CYS A 67 -6.75 28.50 40.87
N TYR A 68 -6.01 29.10 39.94
CA TYR A 68 -6.28 30.46 39.44
C TYR A 68 -5.89 30.56 37.97
N GLY A 69 -6.64 31.34 37.20
CA GLY A 69 -6.45 31.37 35.76
C GLY A 69 -7.38 32.31 35.00
N ASN A 70 -7.57 32.02 33.73
CA ASN A 70 -8.43 32.77 32.83
C ASN A 70 -9.29 31.83 31.95
N ARG A 71 -10.40 32.36 31.47
CA ARG A 71 -11.33 31.71 30.57
C ARG A 71 -11.78 32.69 29.51
N ARG A 72 -11.72 32.26 28.25
CA ARG A 72 -12.38 32.91 27.12
C ARG A 72 -13.66 32.13 26.81
N THR A 73 -14.82 32.76 26.87
CA THR A 73 -16.09 32.12 26.54
C THR A 73 -16.21 31.88 25.03
N ALA A 74 -17.18 31.07 24.62
CA ALA A 74 -17.49 30.84 23.21
C ALA A 74 -17.88 32.15 22.49
N GLU A 75 -18.49 33.09 23.21
CA GLU A 75 -18.87 34.43 22.73
C GLU A 75 -17.67 35.40 22.66
N GLY A 76 -16.52 35.01 23.18
CA GLY A 76 -15.27 35.76 23.13
C GLY A 76 -14.98 36.62 24.36
N ASP A 77 -15.84 36.61 25.38
CA ASP A 77 -15.62 37.32 26.64
C ASP A 77 -14.44 36.70 27.41
N VAL A 78 -13.63 37.53 28.06
CA VAL A 78 -12.50 37.07 28.87
C VAL A 78 -12.79 37.32 30.34
N VAL A 79 -12.75 36.25 31.14
CA VAL A 79 -13.00 36.28 32.59
C VAL A 79 -11.84 35.66 33.35
N GLU A 80 -11.63 36.12 34.57
CA GLU A 80 -10.72 35.49 35.52
C GLU A 80 -11.41 34.30 36.20
N VAL A 81 -10.59 33.31 36.56
CA VAL A 81 -11.00 32.05 37.17
C VAL A 81 -10.28 31.90 38.50
N ARG A 82 -11.01 31.51 39.54
CA ARG A 82 -10.40 30.93 40.74
C ARG A 82 -11.16 29.69 41.17
N GLY A 83 -10.45 28.74 41.77
CA GLY A 83 -11.06 27.54 42.31
C GLY A 83 -10.47 27.11 43.64
N GLU A 84 -11.28 26.41 44.41
CA GLU A 84 -10.90 25.77 45.67
C GLU A 84 -11.30 24.29 45.60
N LEU A 85 -10.41 23.41 46.06
CA LEU A 85 -10.65 21.97 46.09
C LEU A 85 -11.87 21.67 46.97
N ASP A 86 -12.80 20.88 46.45
CA ASP A 86 -14.01 20.49 47.16
C ASP A 86 -13.69 19.43 48.24
N ASP A 87 -14.42 19.44 49.35
CA ASP A 87 -14.23 18.47 50.42
C ASP A 87 -14.80 17.11 49.98
N PRO A 88 -14.00 16.03 49.91
CA PRO A 88 -14.48 14.71 49.50
C PRO A 88 -15.59 14.15 50.40
N ARG A 89 -15.76 14.68 51.62
CA ARG A 89 -16.82 14.30 52.55
C ARG A 89 -18.18 14.87 52.18
N ASP A 90 -18.21 16.01 51.48
CA ASP A 90 -19.44 16.67 51.05
C ASP A 90 -19.93 16.11 49.70
N HIS A 91 -19.00 15.59 48.88
CA HIS A 91 -19.27 15.01 47.56
C HIS A 91 -18.39 13.76 47.30
N PRO A 92 -18.92 12.55 47.53
CA PRO A 92 -18.20 11.31 47.30
C PRO A 92 -17.73 11.19 45.84
N ARG A 93 -16.52 10.67 45.63
CA ARG A 93 -15.90 10.53 44.30
C ARG A 93 -16.38 9.31 43.49
N ASP A 94 -17.43 8.64 43.96
CA ASP A 94 -18.01 7.46 43.31
C ASP A 94 -18.52 7.78 41.90
N GLY A 95 -18.14 6.95 40.92
CA GLY A 95 -18.61 7.05 39.53
C GLY A 95 -17.83 8.01 38.62
N TYR A 96 -16.78 8.69 39.10
CA TYR A 96 -15.92 9.52 38.24
C TYR A 96 -15.02 8.71 37.30
N ARG A 97 -14.71 7.45 37.63
CA ARG A 97 -13.88 6.56 36.80
C ARG A 97 -14.45 6.36 35.39
N ASP A 98 -15.76 6.29 35.26
CA ASP A 98 -16.43 5.96 33.99
C ASP A 98 -16.65 7.20 33.10
N ARG A 99 -16.24 8.39 33.55
CA ARG A 99 -16.51 9.68 32.89
C ARG A 99 -15.34 10.21 32.07
N GLY A 100 -14.14 9.67 32.26
CA GLY A 100 -12.94 10.04 31.52
C GLY A 100 -12.68 9.16 30.29
N TYR A 101 -11.68 9.53 29.51
CA TYR A 101 -11.15 8.70 28.44
C TYR A 101 -9.87 8.01 28.90
N GLU A 102 -9.78 6.71 28.65
CA GLU A 102 -8.54 5.95 28.79
C GLU A 102 -7.99 5.65 27.40
N PHE A 103 -6.67 5.79 27.23
CA PHE A 103 -5.97 5.59 25.97
C PHE A 103 -4.80 4.64 26.15
N ASP A 104 -4.62 3.73 25.19
CA ASP A 104 -3.32 3.08 24.95
C ASP A 104 -2.45 4.04 24.16
N THR A 105 -1.30 4.42 24.71
CA THR A 105 -0.48 5.49 24.14
C THR A 105 0.83 5.00 23.57
N ARG A 106 1.35 5.76 22.61
CA ARG A 106 2.67 5.57 22.03
C ARG A 106 3.35 6.91 21.81
N VAL A 107 4.66 6.95 21.99
CA VAL A 107 5.52 8.11 21.78
C VAL A 107 6.50 7.80 20.65
N GLN A 108 6.77 8.78 19.80
CA GLN A 108 7.72 8.63 18.71
C GLN A 108 9.13 8.97 19.19
N ASP A 109 10.06 8.06 19.02
CA ASP A 109 11.49 8.31 19.18
C ASP A 109 12.21 8.27 17.82
N THR A 110 13.53 8.21 17.83
CA THR A 110 14.37 8.09 16.63
C THR A 110 14.18 6.78 15.87
N ASP A 111 13.78 5.70 16.54
CA ASP A 111 13.72 4.34 15.99
C ASP A 111 12.28 3.91 15.63
N GLY A 112 11.27 4.68 16.03
CA GLY A 112 9.87 4.47 15.66
C GLY A 112 8.87 4.86 16.74
N TRP A 113 7.72 4.19 16.75
CA TRP A 113 6.70 4.38 17.79
C TRP A 113 6.87 3.37 18.90
N LEU A 114 7.15 3.84 20.11
CA LEU A 114 7.24 3.01 21.31
C LEU A 114 5.96 3.10 22.15
N PRO A 115 5.49 1.99 22.74
CA PRO A 115 4.44 2.04 23.76
C PRO A 115 4.83 2.98 24.90
N ALA A 116 3.90 3.86 25.29
CA ALA A 116 4.13 4.90 26.29
C ALA A 116 3.20 4.76 27.52
N GLY A 117 2.56 3.60 27.67
CA GLY A 117 1.67 3.29 28.79
C GLY A 117 0.22 3.72 28.53
N ARG A 118 -0.58 3.73 29.60
CA ARG A 118 -1.97 4.21 29.58
C ARG A 118 -1.99 5.69 29.90
N LEU A 119 -2.87 6.44 29.25
CA LEU A 119 -3.21 7.80 29.64
C LEU A 119 -4.70 7.88 29.98
N ARG A 120 -5.02 8.41 31.15
CA ARG A 120 -6.38 8.79 31.54
C ARG A 120 -6.53 10.30 31.47
N VAL A 121 -7.57 10.74 30.78
CA VAL A 121 -7.92 12.16 30.62
C VAL A 121 -9.37 12.38 31.00
N LEU A 122 -9.58 13.19 32.04
CA LEU A 122 -10.87 13.76 32.41
C LEU A 122 -10.64 15.25 32.70
N VAL A 123 -11.23 16.09 31.86
CA VAL A 123 -11.33 17.53 32.08
C VAL A 123 -12.76 17.93 31.76
N GLU A 124 -13.54 18.26 32.78
CA GLU A 124 -14.96 18.58 32.64
C GLU A 124 -15.31 19.83 33.45
N GLU A 125 -15.89 20.84 32.80
CA GLU A 125 -16.25 22.14 33.41
C GLU A 125 -17.77 22.27 33.64
N GLY A 126 -18.48 21.16 33.86
CA GLY A 126 -19.94 21.10 34.04
C GLY A 126 -20.78 21.64 32.87
N SER A 127 -20.17 22.13 31.80
CA SER A 127 -20.78 22.27 30.47
C SER A 127 -20.96 20.89 29.85
N GLU A 128 -22.05 20.67 29.11
CA GLU A 128 -22.25 19.41 28.37
C GLU A 128 -21.25 19.24 27.21
N ALA A 129 -20.46 20.28 26.89
CA ALA A 129 -19.48 20.28 25.81
C ALA A 129 -18.16 19.64 26.27
N PRO A 130 -17.74 18.50 25.69
CA PRO A 130 -16.49 17.84 26.07
C PRO A 130 -15.26 18.67 25.69
N ALA A 131 -14.13 18.41 26.35
CA ALA A 131 -12.84 18.95 25.93
C ALA A 131 -12.48 18.45 24.52
N ARG A 132 -11.94 19.35 23.70
CA ARG A 132 -11.46 19.07 22.34
C ARG A 132 -9.94 18.90 22.30
N TRP A 133 -9.23 19.70 23.08
CA TRP A 133 -7.82 19.50 23.35
C TRP A 133 -7.51 19.90 24.79
N VAL A 134 -6.47 19.25 25.32
CA VAL A 134 -6.00 19.43 26.69
C VAL A 134 -4.48 19.50 26.63
N ALA A 135 -3.89 20.49 27.29
CA ALA A 135 -2.45 20.58 27.49
C ALA A 135 -2.16 20.82 28.97
N TRP A 136 -1.14 20.16 29.50
CA TRP A 136 -0.75 20.33 30.89
C TRP A 136 0.76 20.22 31.04
N GLN A 137 1.26 20.83 32.10
CA GLN A 137 2.60 20.60 32.60
C GLN A 137 2.47 20.02 34.00
N ASP A 138 3.15 18.92 34.28
CA ASP A 138 3.18 18.31 35.61
C ASP A 138 4.22 18.96 36.52
N ARG A 139 4.31 18.48 37.77
CA ARG A 139 5.26 19.01 38.77
C ARG A 139 6.71 18.59 38.54
N SER A 140 6.95 17.55 37.74
CA SER A 140 8.28 17.13 37.32
C SER A 140 8.85 18.02 36.20
N GLY A 141 7.98 18.78 35.53
CA GLY A 141 8.30 19.66 34.42
C GLY A 141 8.01 19.05 33.05
N ASP A 142 7.48 17.83 33.00
CA ASP A 142 7.03 17.19 31.78
C ASP A 142 5.77 17.90 31.27
N ALA A 143 5.73 18.15 29.96
CA ALA A 143 4.64 18.86 29.30
C ALA A 143 3.96 17.97 28.26
N TYR A 144 2.64 18.09 28.19
CA TYR A 144 1.79 17.29 27.33
C TYR A 144 0.82 18.22 26.59
N SER A 145 0.51 17.87 25.35
CA SER A 145 -0.61 18.45 24.61
C SER A 145 -1.29 17.32 23.84
N VAL A 146 -2.59 17.16 24.00
CA VAL A 146 -3.39 16.13 23.35
C VAL A 146 -4.62 16.76 22.71
N VAL A 147 -4.83 16.49 21.42
CA VAL A 147 -6.02 16.84 20.66
C VAL A 147 -6.87 15.59 20.52
N LEU A 148 -8.04 15.59 21.16
CA LEU A 148 -8.98 14.47 21.12
C LEU A 148 -9.62 14.40 19.74
N ARG A 149 -9.65 13.19 19.15
CA ARG A 149 -10.22 12.90 17.84
C ARG A 149 -11.39 11.96 17.97
N ALA A 150 -12.48 12.27 17.28
CA ALA A 150 -13.64 11.40 17.21
C ALA A 150 -13.34 10.12 16.41
N ALA A 151 -14.08 9.06 16.68
CA ALA A 151 -14.10 7.80 15.92
C ALA A 151 -14.83 7.98 14.58
N SER A 152 -14.36 8.93 13.76
CA SER A 152 -14.88 9.23 12.43
C SER A 152 -13.71 9.40 11.44
N PRO A 153 -13.93 9.19 10.13
CA PRO A 153 -12.89 9.38 9.12
C PRO A 153 -12.21 10.76 9.15
N SER A 154 -12.96 11.82 9.45
CA SER A 154 -12.42 13.18 9.57
C SER A 154 -11.72 13.41 10.92
N GLY A 155 -12.01 12.59 11.94
CA GLY A 155 -11.65 12.82 13.33
C GLY A 155 -12.44 13.93 14.02
N ASN A 156 -13.44 14.51 13.33
CA ASN A 156 -14.38 15.46 13.93
C ASN A 156 -15.59 14.72 14.50
N ALA A 157 -16.13 15.22 15.61
CA ALA A 157 -17.30 14.62 16.26
C ALA A 157 -18.53 14.68 15.34
N GLU A 158 -18.80 15.83 14.72
CA GLU A 158 -19.92 15.97 13.80
C GLU A 158 -19.66 15.28 12.45
N VAL A 159 -20.57 14.39 12.05
CA VAL A 159 -20.44 13.55 10.85
C VAL A 159 -21.27 14.05 9.67
N GLY A 160 -21.83 15.27 9.76
CA GLY A 160 -22.70 15.84 8.72
C GLY A 160 -22.04 15.91 7.34
N ASN A 161 -20.75 16.20 7.28
CA ASN A 161 -19.96 16.22 6.05
C ASN A 161 -19.76 14.84 5.40
N LEU A 162 -20.07 13.76 6.11
CA LEU A 162 -20.02 12.40 5.58
C LEU A 162 -21.35 11.97 4.99
N VAL A 163 -22.44 12.73 5.18
CA VAL A 163 -23.75 12.40 4.61
C VAL A 163 -23.72 12.64 3.10
N SER A 164 -23.73 11.57 2.32
CA SER A 164 -23.72 11.59 0.85
C SER A 164 -25.12 11.64 0.24
N VAL A 165 -26.13 11.09 0.92
CA VAL A 165 -27.52 11.08 0.47
C VAL A 165 -28.46 11.30 1.64
N VAL A 166 -29.47 12.16 1.46
CA VAL A 166 -30.60 12.29 2.38
C VAL A 166 -31.90 12.04 1.63
N ARG A 167 -32.80 11.23 2.21
CA ARG A 167 -34.13 10.93 1.66
C ARG A 167 -35.19 11.10 2.73
N ALA A 168 -36.34 11.63 2.34
CA ALA A 168 -37.53 11.65 3.17
C ALA A 168 -38.65 10.84 2.51
N SER A 169 -39.49 10.18 3.31
CA SER A 169 -40.72 9.55 2.79
C SER A 169 -41.76 10.57 2.32
N ALA A 170 -41.66 11.81 2.79
CA ALA A 170 -42.52 12.94 2.41
C ALA A 170 -41.76 14.26 2.60
N GLU A 171 -41.96 15.22 1.70
CA GLU A 171 -41.35 16.55 1.77
C GLU A 171 -42.07 17.56 0.87
N HIS A 172 -41.87 18.87 1.10
CA HIS A 172 -42.50 19.93 0.31
C HIS A 172 -41.54 20.54 -0.72
N ARG A 173 -41.33 19.81 -1.81
CA ARG A 173 -40.45 20.22 -2.92
C ARG A 173 -40.81 21.58 -3.54
N GLY A 174 -42.11 21.87 -3.66
CA GLY A 174 -42.59 23.13 -4.28
C GLY A 174 -42.18 24.40 -3.52
N ALA A 175 -41.90 24.30 -2.21
CA ALA A 175 -41.40 25.41 -1.40
C ALA A 175 -39.89 25.29 -1.09
N GLY A 176 -39.20 24.28 -1.63
CA GLY A 176 -37.79 24.02 -1.31
C GLY A 176 -37.56 23.48 0.11
N GLU A 177 -38.59 23.07 0.84
CA GLU A 177 -38.50 22.55 2.21
C GLU A 177 -38.27 21.03 2.19
N VAL A 178 -37.07 20.65 1.72
CA VAL A 178 -36.68 19.27 1.38
C VAL A 178 -35.71 18.65 2.37
N ALA A 179 -35.55 17.33 2.31
CA ALA A 179 -34.72 16.58 3.25
C ALA A 179 -33.24 17.00 3.26
N ALA A 180 -32.72 17.50 2.13
CA ALA A 180 -31.35 17.99 2.02
C ALA A 180 -31.06 19.17 2.98
N ASN A 181 -32.07 19.97 3.33
CA ASN A 181 -31.93 21.10 4.24
C ASN A 181 -31.54 20.65 5.66
N LEU A 182 -31.81 19.38 6.03
CA LEU A 182 -31.55 18.86 7.37
C LEU A 182 -30.06 18.77 7.73
N VAL A 183 -29.19 18.74 6.73
CA VAL A 183 -27.73 18.60 6.90
C VAL A 183 -26.95 19.81 6.40
N ASP A 184 -27.64 20.78 5.80
CA ASP A 184 -27.05 22.03 5.30
C ASP A 184 -27.39 23.18 6.25
N ALA A 185 -26.36 23.69 6.94
CA ALA A 185 -26.49 24.79 7.91
C ALA A 185 -26.91 26.14 7.28
N SER A 186 -26.88 26.27 5.95
CA SER A 186 -27.32 27.48 5.22
C SER A 186 -28.77 27.44 4.76
N SER A 187 -29.44 26.29 4.92
CA SER A 187 -30.79 26.03 4.43
C SER A 187 -31.88 26.27 5.49
N SER A 188 -33.15 26.34 5.08
CA SER A 188 -34.26 26.78 5.96
C SER A 188 -34.81 25.68 6.88
N LYS A 189 -35.49 24.68 6.32
CA LYS A 189 -36.09 23.54 7.03
C LYS A 189 -36.51 22.42 6.08
N TRP A 190 -36.74 21.25 6.63
CA TRP A 190 -37.57 20.21 6.03
C TRP A 190 -39.00 20.31 6.55
N PHE A 191 -39.98 20.09 5.66
CA PHE A 191 -41.39 20.07 5.99
C PHE A 191 -42.12 18.95 5.24
N ALA A 192 -43.06 18.28 5.91
CA ALA A 192 -43.91 17.27 5.31
C ALA A 192 -45.39 17.47 5.66
N PHE A 193 -46.27 17.28 4.66
CA PHE A 193 -47.73 17.28 4.84
C PHE A 193 -48.27 15.99 5.52
N GLN A 194 -47.46 15.36 6.36
CA GLN A 194 -47.80 14.16 7.10
C GLN A 194 -47.28 14.32 8.53
N ASN A 195 -47.96 13.73 9.52
CA ASN A 195 -47.55 13.75 10.92
C ASN A 195 -46.59 12.60 11.30
N ARG A 196 -46.21 11.77 10.31
CA ARG A 196 -45.26 10.67 10.40
C ARG A 196 -44.40 10.65 9.13
N ALA A 197 -43.10 10.42 9.26
CA ALA A 197 -42.19 10.32 8.13
C ALA A 197 -40.92 9.57 8.52
N SER A 198 -40.25 8.97 7.54
CA SER A 198 -38.89 8.47 7.70
C SER A 198 -37.90 9.40 7.01
N LEU A 199 -36.83 9.76 7.72
CA LEU A 199 -35.68 10.49 7.20
C LEU A 199 -34.48 9.54 7.18
N GLU A 200 -33.94 9.27 6.01
CA GLU A 200 -32.78 8.40 5.81
C GLU A 200 -31.56 9.20 5.43
N PHE A 201 -30.44 8.88 6.06
CA PHE A 201 -29.13 9.50 5.87
C PHE A 201 -28.15 8.40 5.50
N GLN A 202 -27.53 8.49 4.34
CA GLN A 202 -26.45 7.60 3.92
C GLN A 202 -25.13 8.32 4.09
N LEU A 203 -24.21 7.71 4.83
CA LEU A 203 -22.85 8.18 5.00
C LEU A 203 -21.94 7.65 3.88
N THR A 204 -20.80 8.31 3.64
CA THR A 204 -19.76 7.83 2.72
C THR A 204 -19.05 6.57 3.23
N GLY A 205 -19.14 6.29 4.53
CA GLY A 205 -18.68 5.05 5.16
C GLY A 205 -19.33 4.85 6.54
N PRO A 206 -19.21 3.66 7.15
CA PRO A 206 -19.76 3.40 8.47
C PRO A 206 -19.11 4.26 9.54
N VAL A 207 -19.92 4.89 10.40
CA VAL A 207 -19.42 5.68 11.55
C VAL A 207 -20.20 5.30 12.80
N PRO A 208 -19.55 5.04 13.96
CA PRO A 208 -20.22 4.77 15.23
C PRO A 208 -20.80 6.06 15.82
N VAL A 209 -22.00 6.43 15.38
CA VAL A 209 -22.73 7.56 15.94
C VAL A 209 -23.20 7.17 17.33
N ASP A 210 -22.85 7.98 18.32
CA ASP A 210 -23.22 7.79 19.72
C ASP A 210 -24.18 8.87 20.23
N ARG A 211 -24.28 9.99 19.51
CA ARG A 211 -25.21 11.06 19.83
C ARG A 211 -25.84 11.61 18.55
N TYR A 212 -27.05 12.11 18.67
CA TYR A 212 -27.68 12.87 17.59
C TYR A 212 -28.39 14.10 18.16
N VAL A 213 -28.48 15.13 17.32
CA VAL A 213 -29.07 16.42 17.67
C VAL A 213 -30.19 16.70 16.70
N LEU A 214 -31.36 17.04 17.22
CA LEU A 214 -32.50 17.52 16.44
C LEU A 214 -32.72 19.01 16.74
N THR A 215 -33.00 19.81 15.72
CA THR A 215 -33.26 21.26 15.89
C THR A 215 -34.67 21.61 15.42
N SER A 216 -35.45 22.27 16.28
CA SER A 216 -36.81 22.72 15.96
C SER A 216 -36.84 23.79 14.87
N ALA A 217 -37.76 23.71 13.92
CA ALA A 217 -37.88 24.71 12.85
C ALA A 217 -38.50 26.05 13.30
N ASN A 218 -38.70 26.96 12.35
CA ASN A 218 -38.94 28.38 12.58
C ASN A 218 -40.39 28.77 12.98
N ASP A 219 -41.43 28.08 12.52
CA ASP A 219 -42.81 28.62 12.52
C ASP A 219 -43.82 27.95 13.46
N ALA A 220 -43.90 26.61 13.53
CA ALA A 220 -45.04 25.93 14.16
C ALA A 220 -44.66 24.78 15.15
N PRO A 221 -44.70 24.99 16.48
CA PRO A 221 -44.23 24.00 17.47
C PRO A 221 -45.07 22.71 17.52
N ASP A 222 -46.34 22.76 17.09
CA ASP A 222 -47.23 21.60 17.00
C ASP A 222 -46.75 20.56 15.96
N ARG A 223 -45.91 20.98 15.01
CA ARG A 223 -45.37 20.14 13.91
C ARG A 223 -44.05 19.47 14.23
N ASP A 224 -43.40 19.83 15.34
CA ASP A 224 -42.11 19.23 15.67
C ASP A 224 -42.27 17.77 16.12
N PRO A 225 -41.31 16.88 15.83
CA PRO A 225 -41.32 15.51 16.34
C PRO A 225 -41.41 15.46 17.86
N ALA A 226 -42.33 14.64 18.36
CA ALA A 226 -42.51 14.35 19.78
C ALA A 226 -42.23 12.87 20.10
N ALA A 227 -42.20 12.02 19.07
CA ALA A 227 -41.84 10.61 19.17
C ALA A 227 -41.16 10.12 17.89
N TRP A 228 -40.12 9.30 18.03
CA TRP A 228 -39.40 8.69 16.92
C TRP A 228 -38.58 7.47 17.35
N THR A 229 -38.15 6.71 16.35
CA THR A 229 -37.17 5.64 16.48
C THR A 229 -35.98 5.96 15.59
N LEU A 230 -34.78 6.01 16.15
CA LEU A 230 -33.54 6.07 15.37
C LEU A 230 -33.06 4.65 15.08
N ARG A 231 -32.73 4.38 13.83
CA ARG A 231 -32.20 3.08 13.39
C ARG A 231 -30.90 3.24 12.62
N GLY A 232 -30.05 2.22 12.72
CA GLY A 232 -28.83 2.06 11.93
C GLY A 232 -28.92 0.85 11.00
N SER A 233 -28.30 0.95 9.82
CA SER A 233 -28.22 -0.14 8.85
C SER A 233 -26.90 -0.11 8.10
N ALA A 234 -26.31 -1.28 7.87
CA ALA A 234 -25.12 -1.44 7.04
C ALA A 234 -25.49 -1.53 5.53
N ASP A 235 -26.62 -2.16 5.21
CA ASP A 235 -27.03 -2.54 3.84
C ASP A 235 -28.27 -1.77 3.32
N GLY A 236 -28.93 -1.00 4.17
CA GLY A 236 -30.20 -0.31 3.88
C GLY A 236 -31.44 -1.21 3.89
N ARG A 237 -31.26 -2.52 4.12
CA ARG A 237 -32.34 -3.53 4.14
C ARG A 237 -32.66 -3.96 5.56
N ARG A 238 -31.64 -4.29 6.36
CA ARG A 238 -31.77 -4.70 7.77
C ARG A 238 -31.46 -3.51 8.66
N TRP A 239 -32.42 -3.14 9.50
CA TRP A 239 -32.34 -1.95 10.37
C TRP A 239 -32.37 -2.33 11.84
N ARG A 240 -31.31 -1.98 12.58
CA ARG A 240 -31.23 -2.12 14.03
C ARG A 240 -31.75 -0.86 14.70
N THR A 241 -32.59 -0.98 15.72
CA THR A 241 -32.99 0.16 16.55
C THR A 241 -31.82 0.58 17.44
N LEU A 242 -31.49 1.87 17.43
CA LEU A 242 -30.42 2.47 18.23
C LEU A 242 -30.97 3.33 19.36
N ASP A 243 -32.07 4.04 19.09
CA ASP A 243 -32.76 4.84 20.10
C ASP A 243 -34.26 4.88 19.81
N ALA A 244 -35.06 5.06 20.85
CA ALA A 244 -36.50 5.26 20.75
C ALA A 244 -36.93 6.29 21.80
N ARG A 245 -37.55 7.38 21.35
CA ARG A 245 -37.96 8.49 22.19
C ARG A 245 -39.45 8.77 22.02
N THR A 246 -40.09 9.14 23.11
CA THR A 246 -41.49 9.57 23.15
C THR A 246 -41.66 10.72 24.13
N GLY A 247 -42.69 11.55 23.93
CA GLY A 247 -43.01 12.66 24.84
C GLY A 247 -41.96 13.78 24.85
N GLN A 248 -41.21 13.93 23.75
CA GLN A 248 -40.17 14.96 23.63
C GLN A 248 -40.78 16.30 23.22
N SER A 249 -40.16 17.40 23.66
CA SER A 249 -40.59 18.76 23.32
C SER A 249 -39.40 19.71 23.27
N PHE A 250 -39.40 20.59 22.27
CA PHE A 250 -38.35 21.60 22.11
C PHE A 250 -38.65 22.86 22.96
N PRO A 251 -37.64 23.48 23.59
CA PRO A 251 -37.83 24.59 24.52
C PRO A 251 -38.12 25.94 23.84
N GLY A 252 -38.02 26.00 22.51
CA GLY A 252 -38.21 27.21 21.71
C GLY A 252 -38.16 26.89 20.21
N ARG A 253 -38.01 27.90 19.36
CA ARG A 253 -37.70 27.76 17.93
C ARG A 253 -36.19 27.85 17.71
N HIS A 254 -35.67 27.21 16.66
CA HIS A 254 -34.23 27.10 16.42
C HIS A 254 -33.44 26.56 17.63
N ARG A 255 -34.09 25.72 18.45
CA ARG A 255 -33.48 25.11 19.63
C ARG A 255 -33.13 23.66 19.33
N SER A 256 -31.87 23.34 19.52
CA SER A 256 -31.34 21.99 19.44
C SER A 256 -31.62 21.21 20.72
N GLN A 257 -31.88 19.92 20.59
CA GLN A 257 -31.82 18.96 21.68
C GLN A 257 -30.94 17.78 21.29
N LEU A 258 -30.06 17.40 22.21
CA LEU A 258 -29.11 16.30 22.05
C LEU A 258 -29.66 15.04 22.71
N TYR A 259 -29.43 13.90 22.05
CA TYR A 259 -29.85 12.59 22.50
C TYR A 259 -28.66 11.63 22.42
N ARG A 260 -28.44 10.88 23.51
CA ARG A 260 -27.39 9.83 23.59
C ARG A 260 -27.97 8.48 23.18
N ILE A 261 -27.21 7.73 22.39
CA ILE A 261 -27.47 6.34 22.01
C ILE A 261 -26.81 5.46 23.07
N ALA A 262 -27.58 4.56 23.68
CA ALA A 262 -27.06 3.71 24.75
C ALA A 262 -26.04 2.68 24.25
N GLU A 263 -26.31 2.10 23.07
CA GLU A 263 -25.48 1.07 22.44
C GLU A 263 -25.08 1.52 21.01
N PRO A 264 -24.11 2.45 20.90
CA PRO A 264 -23.64 2.91 19.60
C PRO A 264 -23.00 1.76 18.80
N ALA A 265 -23.18 1.78 17.48
CA ALA A 265 -22.37 0.97 16.57
C ALA A 265 -22.23 1.66 15.22
N ALA A 266 -21.23 1.24 14.46
CA ALA A 266 -20.96 1.82 13.15
C ALA A 266 -21.99 1.38 12.11
N PHE A 267 -22.64 2.35 11.47
CA PHE A 267 -23.55 2.11 10.35
C PHE A 267 -23.28 3.09 9.22
N ALA A 268 -23.42 2.61 7.98
CA ALA A 268 -23.33 3.44 6.78
C ALA A 268 -24.66 4.17 6.49
N ARG A 269 -25.77 3.76 7.12
CA ARG A 269 -27.08 4.38 6.96
C ARG A 269 -27.76 4.56 8.31
N TYR A 270 -28.36 5.73 8.50
CA TYR A 270 -29.19 6.06 9.65
C TYR A 270 -30.59 6.42 9.18
N ARG A 271 -31.62 6.00 9.94
CA ARG A 271 -33.01 6.35 9.67
C ARG A 271 -33.67 6.86 10.92
N LEU A 272 -34.17 8.08 10.86
CA LEU A 272 -35.05 8.67 11.87
C LEU A 272 -36.50 8.42 11.45
N GLU A 273 -37.17 7.50 12.11
CA GLU A 273 -38.59 7.20 11.90
C GLU A 273 -39.44 8.02 12.87
N VAL A 274 -39.98 9.15 12.42
CA VAL A 274 -40.85 9.99 13.24
C VAL A 274 -42.23 9.32 13.38
N THR A 275 -42.56 8.94 14.61
CA THR A 275 -43.77 8.20 14.96
C THR A 275 -44.81 9.07 15.67
N GLY A 276 -44.54 10.35 15.88
CA GLY A 276 -45.52 11.30 16.39
C GLY A 276 -44.97 12.71 16.55
N ASN A 277 -45.89 13.67 16.64
CA ASN A 277 -45.64 15.09 16.87
C ASN A 277 -46.64 15.63 17.91
N ASN A 278 -46.65 16.95 18.10
CA ASN A 278 -47.48 17.64 19.08
C ASN A 278 -48.92 17.93 18.60
N GLY A 279 -49.50 17.04 17.78
CA GLY A 279 -50.93 17.06 17.40
C GLY A 279 -51.25 17.68 16.04
N SER A 280 -50.26 18.18 15.31
CA SER A 280 -50.44 18.71 13.95
C SER A 280 -50.59 17.60 12.89
N PRO A 281 -51.30 17.82 11.77
CA PRO A 281 -51.27 16.90 10.64
C PRO A 281 -49.94 16.92 9.85
N HIS A 282 -49.00 17.80 10.20
CA HIS A 282 -47.75 18.04 9.46
C HIS A 282 -46.51 17.86 10.33
N LEU A 283 -45.36 17.62 9.70
CA LEU A 283 -44.05 17.53 10.35
C LEU A 283 -43.09 18.61 9.85
N GLN A 284 -42.16 18.99 10.70
CA GLN A 284 -41.03 19.83 10.31
C GLN A 284 -39.80 19.55 11.17
N LEU A 285 -38.63 19.90 10.63
CA LEU A 285 -37.38 19.92 11.37
C LEU A 285 -36.40 20.86 10.68
N GLU A 286 -35.57 21.58 11.42
CA GLU A 286 -34.52 22.42 10.84
C GLU A 286 -33.30 21.60 10.48
N SER A 287 -32.75 20.85 11.44
CA SER A 287 -31.56 20.04 11.22
C SER A 287 -31.52 18.76 12.02
N VAL A 288 -30.85 17.75 11.45
CA VAL A 288 -30.43 16.52 12.10
C VAL A 288 -28.91 16.46 12.04
N ARG A 289 -28.25 16.43 13.19
CA ARG A 289 -26.80 16.22 13.26
C ARG A 289 -26.51 14.91 13.96
N PHE A 290 -25.54 14.19 13.43
CA PHE A 290 -25.01 12.98 14.05
C PHE A 290 -23.60 13.29 14.58
N LEU A 291 -23.29 12.74 15.75
CA LEU A 291 -22.03 12.94 16.44
C LEU A 291 -21.42 11.57 16.77
N ALA A 292 -20.11 11.44 16.61
CA ALA A 292 -19.33 10.29 17.03
C ALA A 292 -18.51 10.62 18.29
N ASP A 293 -18.27 9.62 19.12
CA ASP A 293 -17.51 9.77 20.36
C ASP A 293 -15.99 9.83 20.11
N ILE A 294 -15.22 10.21 21.12
CA ILE A 294 -13.75 10.20 21.04
C ILE A 294 -13.24 8.77 20.81
N GLY A 295 -12.38 8.61 19.79
CA GLY A 295 -11.73 7.35 19.42
C GLY A 295 -10.21 7.33 19.66
N GLY A 296 -9.59 8.49 19.87
CA GLY A 296 -8.16 8.60 20.13
C GLY A 296 -7.70 10.04 20.30
N PHE A 297 -6.39 10.26 20.33
CA PHE A 297 -5.79 11.59 20.31
C PHE A 297 -4.47 11.61 19.56
N VAL A 298 -4.06 12.80 19.14
CA VAL A 298 -2.70 13.11 18.68
C VAL A 298 -2.18 14.35 19.39
N GLY A 299 -0.86 14.48 19.50
CA GLY A 299 -0.23 15.64 20.11
C GLY A 299 1.25 15.41 20.43
N TYR A 300 1.73 15.96 21.54
CA TYR A 300 3.12 15.79 21.95
C TYR A 300 3.25 15.50 23.45
N ARG A 301 4.37 14.84 23.78
CA ARG A 301 4.89 14.72 25.14
C ARG A 301 6.32 15.23 25.14
N GLN A 302 6.65 16.10 26.08
CA GLN A 302 7.98 16.66 26.26
C GLN A 302 8.47 16.36 27.66
N ARG A 303 9.57 15.62 27.78
CA ARG A 303 10.23 15.44 29.08
C ARG A 303 11.06 16.67 29.44
N MET A 304 11.17 16.97 30.73
CA MET A 304 12.02 18.07 31.19
C MET A 304 13.44 17.94 30.59
N GLY A 305 13.94 19.01 29.97
CA GLY A 305 15.25 19.05 29.34
C GLY A 305 15.38 18.31 28.01
N HIS A 306 14.29 17.75 27.46
CA HIS A 306 14.25 17.05 26.18
C HIS A 306 13.38 17.80 25.15
N ALA A 307 13.57 17.48 23.86
CA ALA A 307 12.70 17.96 22.80
C ALA A 307 11.30 17.32 22.90
N PRO A 308 10.23 18.00 22.44
CA PRO A 308 8.90 17.40 22.35
C PRO A 308 8.90 16.23 21.37
N ALA A 309 8.35 15.11 21.79
CA ALA A 309 8.15 13.91 20.99
C ALA A 309 6.68 13.78 20.59
N ALA A 310 6.42 13.28 19.37
CA ALA A 310 5.04 13.04 18.94
C ALA A 310 4.40 11.98 19.85
N TYR A 311 3.15 12.22 20.23
CA TYR A 311 2.43 11.42 21.21
C TYR A 311 1.02 11.17 20.70
N GLN A 312 0.57 9.92 20.74
CA GLN A 312 -0.77 9.57 20.28
C GLN A 312 -1.33 8.46 21.14
N GLY A 313 -2.65 8.36 21.16
CA GLY A 313 -3.33 7.29 21.86
C GLY A 313 -4.61 6.86 21.18
N ILE A 314 -4.93 5.59 21.33
CA ILE A 314 -6.17 4.98 20.84
C ILE A 314 -7.04 4.71 22.05
N ARG A 315 -8.32 5.05 21.96
CA ARG A 315 -9.24 4.89 23.09
C ARG A 315 -9.43 3.41 23.41
N VAL A 316 -9.40 3.14 24.69
CA VAL A 316 -9.64 1.83 25.27
C VAL A 316 -11.14 1.68 25.44
N VAL A 317 -11.72 0.76 24.69
CA VAL A 317 -13.14 0.42 24.86
C VAL A 317 -13.21 -0.61 25.97
N GLN A 318 -13.72 -0.22 27.13
CA GLN A 318 -13.97 -1.17 28.22
C GLN A 318 -15.01 -2.19 27.74
N ALA A 319 -14.62 -3.46 27.72
CA ALA A 319 -15.57 -4.55 27.56
C ALA A 319 -16.46 -4.61 28.81
N SER A 320 -17.77 -4.70 28.62
CA SER A 320 -18.70 -4.96 29.73
C SER A 320 -18.22 -6.17 30.53
N PRO A 321 -18.06 -6.06 31.86
CA PRO A 321 -17.61 -7.15 32.68
C PRO A 321 -18.79 -8.09 32.91
N ASP A 322 -19.00 -9.08 32.04
CA ASP A 322 -19.69 -10.35 32.37
C ASP A 322 -19.83 -11.27 31.14
N VAL A 323 -18.72 -11.79 30.58
CA VAL A 323 -18.63 -13.18 30.05
C VAL A 323 -17.16 -13.60 30.09
N PRO A 324 -16.76 -14.68 30.80
CA PRO A 324 -15.40 -15.20 30.68
C PRO A 324 -15.24 -15.89 29.32
N ALA A 325 -14.26 -15.46 28.53
CA ALA A 325 -13.87 -16.18 27.32
C ALA A 325 -13.32 -17.58 27.70
N PRO A 326 -13.67 -18.64 26.96
CA PRO A 326 -13.06 -19.94 27.19
C PRO A 326 -11.55 -19.88 26.88
N PRO A 327 -10.72 -20.65 27.60
CA PRO A 327 -9.29 -20.65 27.36
C PRO A 327 -8.99 -21.22 25.95
N PRO A 328 -7.99 -20.68 25.24
CA PRO A 328 -7.61 -21.22 23.93
C PRO A 328 -7.07 -22.65 24.10
N PRO A 329 -7.28 -23.53 23.10
CA PRO A 329 -6.74 -24.88 23.15
C PRO A 329 -5.19 -24.84 23.17
N GLU A 330 -4.61 -25.51 24.15
CA GLU A 330 -3.19 -25.85 24.17
C GLU A 330 -2.86 -26.71 22.93
N ASP A 331 -1.76 -26.40 22.24
CA ASP A 331 -1.21 -27.10 21.05
C ASP A 331 -1.63 -26.68 19.63
N ALA A 332 -1.86 -25.38 19.37
CA ALA A 332 -1.68 -24.86 18.02
C ALA A 332 -0.89 -23.55 18.02
N SER A 333 0.43 -23.65 17.86
CA SER A 333 1.23 -22.50 17.42
C SER A 333 0.66 -22.00 16.08
N PRO A 334 0.30 -20.72 15.93
CA PRO A 334 -0.11 -20.20 14.64
C PRO A 334 1.09 -20.30 13.67
N PRO A 335 0.90 -20.77 12.42
CA PRO A 335 1.98 -20.76 11.44
C PRO A 335 2.44 -19.32 11.22
N SER A 336 3.76 -19.12 11.24
CA SER A 336 4.40 -17.80 11.18
C SER A 336 4.46 -17.20 9.76
N GLU A 337 4.03 -17.94 8.74
CA GLU A 337 4.11 -17.55 7.33
C GLU A 337 2.80 -17.82 6.59
N TRP A 338 2.46 -16.97 5.62
CA TRP A 338 1.27 -17.12 4.79
C TRP A 338 1.38 -18.35 3.87
N GLN A 339 0.29 -19.09 3.73
CA GLN A 339 0.13 -20.13 2.70
C GLN A 339 -1.13 -19.81 1.88
N ALA A 340 -1.10 -20.09 0.58
CA ALA A 340 -2.23 -19.85 -0.31
C ALA A 340 -3.44 -20.69 0.14
N GLY A 341 -4.62 -20.05 0.23
CA GLY A 341 -5.85 -20.71 0.68
C GLY A 341 -6.08 -20.75 2.21
N CYS A 342 -5.25 -20.06 3.01
CA CYS A 342 -5.43 -19.90 4.46
C CYS A 342 -6.44 -18.81 4.84
N SER A 343 -6.50 -18.43 6.13
CA SER A 343 -7.47 -17.45 6.63
C SER A 343 -7.07 -16.00 6.41
N TRP A 344 -5.99 -15.70 5.70
CA TRP A 344 -5.47 -14.34 5.53
C TRP A 344 -4.67 -14.20 4.23
N LEU A 345 -4.38 -12.96 3.80
CA LEU A 345 -3.67 -12.61 2.56
C LEU A 345 -2.71 -11.43 2.82
N PRO A 346 -1.41 -11.52 2.50
CA PRO A 346 -0.42 -10.45 2.75
C PRO A 346 -0.53 -9.32 1.71
N LEU A 347 0.17 -8.21 1.96
CA LEU A 347 0.41 -7.18 0.94
C LEU A 347 1.01 -7.81 -0.33
N GLY A 348 0.55 -7.34 -1.49
CA GLY A 348 0.93 -7.90 -2.78
C GLY A 348 0.30 -9.26 -3.11
N GLY A 349 -0.41 -9.87 -2.14
CA GLY A 349 -1.14 -11.11 -2.33
C GLY A 349 -2.33 -10.94 -3.30
N ARG A 350 -2.62 -12.01 -4.03
CA ARG A 350 -3.71 -12.08 -5.01
C ARG A 350 -4.53 -13.35 -4.77
N LEU A 351 -5.83 -13.29 -5.05
CA LEU A 351 -6.70 -14.46 -5.12
C LEU A 351 -7.27 -14.53 -6.53
N SER A 352 -6.95 -15.61 -7.24
CA SER A 352 -7.47 -15.90 -8.58
C SER A 352 -7.98 -17.33 -8.57
N MET A 353 -9.30 -17.50 -8.45
CA MET A 353 -9.95 -18.81 -8.19
C MET A 353 -9.60 -19.45 -6.84
N GLU A 354 -8.88 -18.74 -5.98
CA GLU A 354 -8.53 -19.13 -4.63
C GLU A 354 -9.56 -18.62 -3.62
N SER A 355 -9.69 -19.29 -2.47
CA SER A 355 -10.60 -18.91 -1.39
C SER A 355 -9.85 -18.70 -0.08
N LEU A 356 -10.31 -17.75 0.75
CA LEU A 356 -9.85 -17.62 2.14
C LEU A 356 -10.89 -18.20 3.08
N THR A 357 -10.50 -19.12 3.96
CA THR A 357 -11.42 -19.75 4.92
C THR A 357 -11.01 -19.42 6.35
N SER A 358 -11.97 -19.02 7.18
CA SER A 358 -11.73 -18.61 8.57
C SER A 358 -11.13 -19.73 9.42
N PRO A 359 -10.45 -19.44 10.54
CA PRO A 359 -9.76 -20.46 11.35
C PRO A 359 -10.64 -21.61 11.86
N SER A 360 -11.91 -21.37 12.17
CA SER A 360 -12.94 -22.38 12.54
C SER A 360 -13.47 -23.17 11.35
N GLY A 361 -13.15 -22.78 10.12
CA GLY A 361 -13.74 -23.34 8.90
C GLY A 361 -15.14 -22.80 8.59
N ARG A 362 -15.73 -21.99 9.46
CA ARG A 362 -17.13 -21.60 9.30
C ARG A 362 -17.37 -20.68 8.12
N PHE A 363 -16.48 -19.75 7.80
CA PHE A 363 -16.74 -18.76 6.75
C PHE A 363 -15.68 -18.81 5.66
N THR A 364 -16.11 -18.65 4.40
CA THR A 364 -15.21 -18.65 3.25
C THR A 364 -15.48 -17.45 2.34
N VAL A 365 -14.42 -16.74 1.95
CA VAL A 365 -14.41 -15.72 0.89
C VAL A 365 -14.33 -16.40 -0.48
N LEU A 366 -15.21 -16.00 -1.40
CA LEU A 366 -15.38 -16.59 -2.72
C LEU A 366 -15.25 -15.51 -3.80
N ASP A 367 -14.42 -15.79 -4.80
CA ASP A 367 -14.30 -15.02 -6.04
C ASP A 367 -14.04 -16.03 -7.18
N GLY A 368 -14.93 -16.10 -8.17
CA GLY A 368 -14.91 -17.20 -9.11
C GLY A 368 -15.42 -16.88 -10.51
N VAL A 369 -14.82 -17.55 -11.50
CA VAL A 369 -15.21 -17.54 -12.92
C VAL A 369 -16.70 -17.83 -13.16
N TYR A 370 -17.33 -18.58 -12.24
CA TYR A 370 -18.74 -19.02 -12.30
C TYR A 370 -19.66 -18.32 -11.28
N SER A 371 -19.10 -17.47 -10.41
CA SER A 371 -19.84 -16.57 -9.53
C SER A 371 -19.15 -15.21 -9.58
N PRO A 372 -19.59 -14.28 -10.44
CA PRO A 372 -18.88 -13.05 -10.78
C PRO A 372 -18.95 -11.99 -9.66
N GLN A 373 -19.04 -12.41 -8.40
CA GLN A 373 -19.30 -11.55 -7.24
C GLN A 373 -18.40 -12.02 -6.10
N LEU A 374 -17.63 -11.07 -5.55
CA LEU A 374 -16.93 -11.26 -4.29
C LEU A 374 -17.98 -11.46 -3.18
N ALA A 375 -17.97 -12.62 -2.54
CA ALA A 375 -18.95 -13.00 -1.53
C ALA A 375 -18.31 -13.73 -0.35
N ILE A 376 -18.98 -13.71 0.79
CA ILE A 376 -18.65 -14.51 1.97
C ILE A 376 -19.80 -15.46 2.23
N ARG A 377 -19.48 -16.76 2.35
CA ARG A 377 -20.45 -17.83 2.64
C ARG A 377 -20.24 -18.38 4.04
N ASP A 378 -21.33 -18.67 4.73
CA ASP A 378 -21.32 -19.51 5.95
C ASP A 378 -21.41 -20.99 5.54
N ASN A 379 -20.35 -21.76 5.78
CA ASN A 379 -20.25 -23.17 5.43
C ASN A 379 -21.18 -24.07 6.26
N LEU A 380 -21.63 -23.61 7.43
CA LEU A 380 -22.62 -24.33 8.23
C LEU A 380 -23.99 -24.33 7.54
N THR A 381 -24.40 -23.16 7.02
CA THR A 381 -25.74 -22.97 6.42
C THR A 381 -25.73 -23.06 4.89
N ARG A 382 -24.55 -22.96 4.26
CA ARG A 382 -24.31 -22.83 2.81
C ARG A 382 -24.87 -21.55 2.18
N GLU A 383 -25.27 -20.57 3.00
CA GLU A 383 -25.83 -19.29 2.57
C GLU A 383 -24.75 -18.21 2.44
N TYR A 384 -24.96 -17.26 1.51
CA TYR A 384 -24.12 -16.06 1.41
C TYR A 384 -24.50 -15.06 2.50
N VAL A 385 -23.54 -14.73 3.37
CA VAL A 385 -23.73 -13.78 4.48
C VAL A 385 -23.35 -12.35 4.09
N TRP A 386 -22.53 -12.20 3.05
CA TRP A 386 -22.19 -10.92 2.46
C TRP A 386 -21.85 -11.09 0.98
N VAL A 387 -22.20 -10.10 0.17
CA VAL A 387 -21.91 -10.03 -1.26
C VAL A 387 -21.56 -8.58 -1.56
N SER A 388 -20.42 -8.35 -2.19
CA SER A 388 -20.02 -7.01 -2.61
C SER A 388 -20.76 -6.55 -3.87
N ASP A 389 -20.63 -5.27 -4.20
CA ASP A 389 -21.07 -4.67 -5.45
C ASP A 389 -20.05 -4.85 -6.61
N ALA A 390 -18.96 -5.60 -6.38
CA ALA A 390 -17.91 -5.93 -7.36
C ALA A 390 -18.37 -6.97 -8.40
N GLN A 391 -19.42 -6.64 -9.16
CA GLN A 391 -19.89 -7.50 -10.24
C GLN A 391 -18.79 -7.64 -11.30
N SER A 392 -18.65 -8.85 -11.84
CA SER A 392 -17.67 -9.22 -12.87
C SER A 392 -16.23 -9.39 -12.38
N SER A 393 -15.99 -9.40 -11.06
CA SER A 393 -14.69 -9.69 -10.47
C SER A 393 -14.14 -11.05 -10.96
N ARG A 394 -12.83 -11.08 -11.23
CA ARG A 394 -12.05 -12.24 -11.65
C ARG A 394 -10.75 -12.42 -10.87
N LEU A 395 -10.30 -11.35 -10.25
CA LEU A 395 -9.06 -11.28 -9.50
C LEU A 395 -9.28 -10.34 -8.33
N LEU A 396 -8.93 -10.79 -7.14
CA LEU A 396 -8.79 -9.93 -5.97
C LEU A 396 -7.32 -9.72 -5.68
N SER A 397 -6.94 -8.51 -5.30
CA SER A 397 -5.57 -8.23 -4.87
C SER A 397 -5.56 -7.30 -3.66
N LEU A 398 -4.75 -7.64 -2.67
CA LEU A 398 -4.34 -6.66 -1.67
C LEU A 398 -3.09 -5.96 -2.20
N GLY A 399 -3.26 -4.72 -2.65
CA GLY A 399 -2.18 -3.90 -3.13
C GLY A 399 -1.14 -3.64 -2.03
N PRO A 400 0.14 -3.46 -2.38
CA PRO A 400 1.21 -3.04 -1.46
C PRO A 400 1.00 -1.64 -0.86
N ASP A 401 0.13 -0.84 -1.47
CA ASP A 401 -0.39 0.40 -0.92
C ASP A 401 -1.35 0.14 0.24
N GLY A 402 -1.82 -1.09 0.40
CA GLY A 402 -2.75 -1.46 1.44
C GLY A 402 -4.21 -1.48 0.98
N ASP A 403 -4.51 -1.17 -0.28
CA ASP A 403 -5.88 -1.21 -0.79
C ASP A 403 -6.25 -2.62 -1.26
N PHE A 404 -7.39 -3.14 -0.81
CA PHE A 404 -7.93 -4.38 -1.33
C PHE A 404 -8.89 -4.09 -2.49
N VAL A 405 -8.58 -4.66 -3.66
CA VAL A 405 -9.17 -4.28 -4.95
C VAL A 405 -9.69 -5.51 -5.68
N ALA A 406 -10.84 -5.37 -6.33
CA ALA A 406 -11.38 -6.36 -7.26
C ALA A 406 -11.25 -5.87 -8.71
N TRP A 407 -10.80 -6.77 -9.59
CA TRP A 407 -10.52 -6.50 -11.01
C TRP A 407 -11.38 -7.39 -11.91
N ASP A 408 -11.77 -6.86 -13.07
CA ASP A 408 -12.43 -7.63 -14.12
C ASP A 408 -11.44 -8.28 -15.11
N HIS A 409 -11.96 -8.99 -16.12
CA HIS A 409 -11.15 -9.69 -17.11
C HIS A 409 -10.39 -8.77 -18.10
N HIS A 410 -10.66 -7.47 -18.08
CA HIS A 410 -9.97 -6.46 -18.87
C HIS A 410 -8.91 -5.72 -18.04
N GLY A 411 -8.70 -6.12 -16.79
CA GLY A 411 -7.80 -5.42 -15.86
C GLY A 411 -8.37 -4.11 -15.33
N GLN A 412 -9.68 -3.86 -15.47
CA GLN A 412 -10.32 -2.67 -14.90
C GLN A 412 -10.70 -2.91 -13.44
N ARG A 413 -10.48 -1.88 -12.62
CA ARG A 413 -10.92 -1.88 -11.22
C ARG A 413 -12.43 -1.74 -11.15
N VAL A 414 -13.11 -2.76 -10.62
CA VAL A 414 -14.57 -2.76 -10.43
C VAL A 414 -14.98 -2.44 -9.00
N TRP A 415 -14.08 -2.59 -8.02
CA TRP A 415 -14.32 -2.31 -6.61
C TRP A 415 -13.03 -2.12 -5.81
N SER A 416 -13.06 -1.36 -4.73
CA SER A 416 -11.91 -1.13 -3.84
C SER A 416 -12.36 -0.76 -2.42
N THR A 417 -11.54 -1.11 -1.43
CA THR A 417 -11.76 -0.73 -0.02
C THR A 417 -11.47 0.74 0.28
N GLY A 418 -10.73 1.44 -0.60
CA GLY A 418 -10.29 2.82 -0.41
C GLY A 418 -9.23 2.98 0.68
N THR A 419 -8.50 1.91 0.99
CA THR A 419 -7.57 1.85 2.14
C THR A 419 -6.10 2.05 1.76
N ALA A 420 -5.86 2.44 0.51
CA ALA A 420 -4.55 2.84 0.02
C ALA A 420 -3.89 3.82 1.00
N TRP A 421 -2.66 3.48 1.38
CA TRP A 421 -1.77 4.23 2.25
C TRP A 421 -2.22 4.38 3.71
N GLN A 422 -3.20 3.61 4.16
CA GLN A 422 -3.69 3.63 5.55
C GLN A 422 -2.92 2.68 6.48
N GLY A 423 -1.76 2.16 6.06
CA GLY A 423 -0.89 1.34 6.89
C GLY A 423 -1.27 -0.14 6.99
N VAL A 424 -2.19 -0.60 6.14
CA VAL A 424 -2.58 -2.00 5.99
C VAL A 424 -1.36 -2.87 5.68
N ARG A 425 -1.32 -4.08 6.22
CA ARG A 425 -0.28 -5.11 6.04
C ARG A 425 -0.81 -6.46 5.60
N ARG A 426 -2.07 -6.78 5.89
CA ARG A 426 -2.72 -8.00 5.42
C ARG A 426 -4.24 -7.90 5.51
N LEU A 427 -4.91 -8.81 4.84
CA LEU A 427 -6.33 -9.09 4.93
C LEU A 427 -6.53 -10.37 5.74
N ASP A 428 -7.48 -10.40 6.68
CA ASP A 428 -7.80 -11.53 7.55
C ASP A 428 -9.30 -11.87 7.43
N MET A 429 -9.60 -13.15 7.24
CA MET A 429 -10.95 -13.72 7.32
C MET A 429 -11.19 -14.30 8.72
N ARG A 430 -12.07 -13.65 9.49
CA ARG A 430 -12.31 -13.97 10.90
C ARG A 430 -13.42 -14.99 11.10
N ASP A 431 -13.38 -15.68 12.24
CA ASP A 431 -14.44 -16.63 12.66
C ASP A 431 -15.77 -15.99 13.02
N THR A 432 -15.79 -14.66 13.07
CA THR A 432 -16.99 -13.85 13.19
C THR A 432 -17.74 -13.70 11.86
N GLY A 433 -17.12 -14.09 10.75
CA GLY A 433 -17.58 -13.84 9.37
C GLY A 433 -17.12 -12.49 8.80
N GLU A 434 -16.33 -11.74 9.56
CA GLU A 434 -15.79 -10.44 9.18
C GLU A 434 -14.51 -10.59 8.35
N LEU A 435 -14.40 -9.77 7.31
CA LEU A 435 -13.19 -9.65 6.50
C LEU A 435 -12.50 -8.33 6.87
N THR A 436 -11.29 -8.40 7.42
CA THR A 436 -10.60 -7.24 8.01
C THR A 436 -9.24 -6.99 7.38
N LEU A 437 -8.94 -5.75 7.05
CA LEU A 437 -7.57 -5.32 6.73
C LEU A 437 -6.90 -4.86 8.02
N THR A 438 -5.74 -5.44 8.32
CA THR A 438 -4.99 -5.19 9.55
C THR A 438 -3.63 -4.56 9.26
N ASP A 439 -3.15 -3.69 10.15
CA ASP A 439 -1.83 -3.06 10.07
C ASP A 439 -0.70 -3.95 10.62
N ALA A 440 0.54 -3.43 10.64
CA ALA A 440 1.73 -4.15 11.12
C ALA A 440 1.67 -4.55 12.60
N HIS A 441 0.75 -3.97 13.36
CA HIS A 441 0.58 -4.19 14.79
C HIS A 441 -0.70 -4.99 15.09
N GLY A 442 -1.39 -5.49 14.04
CA GLY A 442 -2.63 -6.25 14.16
C GLY A 442 -3.88 -5.39 14.36
N GLY A 443 -3.77 -4.06 14.29
CA GLY A 443 -4.91 -3.14 14.38
C GLY A 443 -5.76 -3.18 13.11
N VAL A 444 -7.09 -3.18 13.25
CA VAL A 444 -8.01 -3.19 12.10
C VAL A 444 -8.08 -1.80 11.48
N VAL A 445 -7.62 -1.68 10.24
CA VAL A 445 -7.68 -0.45 9.44
C VAL A 445 -9.01 -0.37 8.70
N TRP A 446 -9.51 -1.51 8.22
CA TRP A 446 -10.79 -1.61 7.54
C TRP A 446 -11.46 -2.94 7.83
N SER A 447 -12.79 -2.94 7.80
CA SER A 447 -13.61 -4.12 7.97
C SER A 447 -14.74 -4.12 6.95
N SER A 448 -15.14 -5.30 6.49
CA SER A 448 -16.35 -5.50 5.68
C SER A 448 -17.64 -5.09 6.38
N GLY A 449 -17.59 -4.85 7.70
CA GLY A 449 -18.72 -4.37 8.49
C GLY A 449 -19.83 -5.42 8.65
N ILE A 450 -19.50 -6.69 8.43
CA ILE A 450 -20.41 -7.82 8.63
C ILE A 450 -20.61 -7.95 10.15
N PRO A 451 -21.85 -7.82 10.67
CA PRO A 451 -22.10 -7.93 12.10
C PRO A 451 -21.65 -9.30 12.60
N GLU A 452 -21.07 -9.35 13.80
CA GLU A 452 -20.60 -10.58 14.43
C GLU A 452 -21.70 -11.65 14.42
N ILE A 453 -21.56 -12.66 13.57
CA ILE A 453 -22.55 -13.74 13.48
C ILE A 453 -22.20 -14.73 14.56
N SER A 454 -22.96 -14.75 15.67
CA SER A 454 -22.74 -15.66 16.79
C SER A 454 -22.46 -17.09 16.30
N ALA A 455 -21.45 -17.73 16.89
CA ALA A 455 -21.12 -19.14 16.67
C ALA A 455 -22.41 -19.97 16.80
N GLY A 456 -22.97 -20.41 15.67
CA GLY A 456 -24.23 -21.16 15.68
C GLY A 456 -24.02 -22.48 16.43
N SER A 457 -24.98 -22.89 17.25
CA SER A 457 -24.98 -24.24 17.84
C SER A 457 -25.37 -25.26 16.77
N GLY A 458 -24.37 -25.85 16.11
CA GLY A 458 -24.52 -26.94 15.15
C GLY A 458 -23.17 -27.65 14.94
N GLU A 459 -23.18 -28.94 14.57
CA GLU A 459 -21.96 -29.61 14.15
C GLU A 459 -21.45 -28.95 12.86
N LEU A 460 -20.34 -28.21 12.98
CA LEU A 460 -19.58 -27.76 11.83
C LEU A 460 -19.07 -28.99 11.09
N ARG A 461 -19.43 -29.14 9.81
CA ARG A 461 -18.67 -30.06 8.94
C ARG A 461 -17.25 -29.54 8.89
N THR A 462 -16.28 -30.38 9.25
CA THR A 462 -14.86 -30.07 9.09
C THR A 462 -14.59 -29.82 7.60
N VAL A 463 -14.09 -28.63 7.29
CA VAL A 463 -13.80 -28.20 5.92
C VAL A 463 -12.30 -28.12 5.72
N ALA A 464 -11.85 -28.55 4.55
CA ALA A 464 -10.43 -28.50 4.21
C ALA A 464 -9.97 -27.06 3.92
N ARG A 465 -8.67 -26.78 4.13
CA ARG A 465 -8.08 -25.44 3.94
C ARG A 465 -6.60 -25.51 3.58
N GLY A 466 -6.06 -24.42 3.04
CA GLY A 466 -4.66 -24.36 2.62
C GLY A 466 -4.37 -25.37 1.51
N SER A 467 -3.31 -26.16 1.67
CA SER A 467 -2.89 -27.16 0.67
C SER A 467 -3.40 -28.58 0.94
N THR A 468 -4.08 -28.86 2.05
CA THR A 468 -4.38 -30.26 2.46
C THR A 468 -5.83 -30.47 2.92
N MET A 469 -6.41 -31.62 2.57
CA MET A 469 -7.66 -32.17 3.08
C MET A 469 -7.40 -33.46 3.84
N HIS A 470 -7.85 -33.54 5.09
CA HIS A 470 -7.73 -34.72 5.94
C HIS A 470 -9.00 -35.57 5.93
N ARG A 471 -8.91 -36.79 6.47
CA ARG A 471 -10.07 -37.68 6.63
C ARG A 471 -11.17 -37.05 7.48
N GLY A 472 -12.41 -37.15 7.01
CA GLY A 472 -13.59 -36.51 7.57
C GLY A 472 -13.77 -35.05 7.15
N GLU A 473 -12.91 -34.51 6.29
CA GLU A 473 -13.04 -33.15 5.77
C GLU A 473 -13.69 -33.12 4.39
N SER A 474 -14.27 -31.96 4.05
CA SER A 474 -14.96 -31.75 2.79
C SER A 474 -14.65 -30.40 2.15
N LEU A 475 -14.84 -30.30 0.83
CA LEU A 475 -14.84 -29.07 0.05
C LEU A 475 -16.21 -28.88 -0.58
N TYR A 476 -16.75 -27.68 -0.40
CA TYR A 476 -17.99 -27.25 -1.03
C TYR A 476 -17.86 -25.77 -1.35
N GLY A 477 -17.62 -25.42 -2.61
CA GLY A 477 -17.45 -24.02 -2.97
C GLY A 477 -16.20 -23.40 -2.32
N GLN A 478 -15.08 -24.11 -2.27
CA GLN A 478 -13.80 -23.73 -1.64
C GLN A 478 -12.66 -24.18 -2.55
N SER A 479 -11.45 -23.68 -2.31
CA SER A 479 -10.23 -24.17 -2.95
C SER A 479 -9.22 -24.72 -1.95
N LEU A 480 -8.40 -25.66 -2.44
CA LEU A 480 -7.11 -25.99 -1.85
C LEU A 480 -6.02 -25.56 -2.82
N THR A 481 -4.95 -24.96 -2.31
CA THR A 481 -3.91 -24.36 -3.13
C THR A 481 -2.54 -24.83 -2.66
N SER A 482 -1.64 -25.16 -3.59
CA SER A 482 -0.26 -25.51 -3.25
C SER A 482 0.46 -24.35 -2.56
N ASP A 483 1.46 -24.67 -1.73
CA ASP A 483 2.19 -23.67 -0.95
C ASP A 483 2.83 -22.56 -1.83
N ASP A 484 3.10 -22.85 -3.10
CA ASP A 484 3.65 -21.90 -4.09
C ASP A 484 2.60 -21.22 -4.98
N GLY A 485 1.30 -21.41 -4.72
CA GLY A 485 0.19 -20.85 -5.49
C GLY A 485 0.04 -21.42 -6.91
N SER A 486 0.92 -22.33 -7.35
CA SER A 486 0.97 -22.77 -8.73
C SER A 486 -0.13 -23.77 -9.11
N THR A 487 -0.76 -24.39 -8.10
CA THR A 487 -1.78 -25.41 -8.29
C THR A 487 -2.97 -25.14 -7.39
N VAL A 488 -4.17 -25.07 -7.98
CA VAL A 488 -5.42 -24.79 -7.27
C VAL A 488 -6.42 -25.91 -7.58
N LEU A 489 -6.82 -26.68 -6.56
CA LEU A 489 -7.98 -27.57 -6.63
C LEU A 489 -9.21 -26.80 -6.14
N PHE A 490 -10.16 -26.55 -7.03
CA PHE A 490 -11.34 -25.76 -6.78
C PHE A 490 -12.62 -26.58 -6.94
N HIS A 491 -13.57 -26.35 -6.04
CA HIS A 491 -14.94 -26.89 -6.07
C HIS A 491 -15.92 -25.71 -6.01
N ASP A 492 -16.91 -25.59 -6.90
CA ASP A 492 -17.92 -24.48 -6.89
C ASP A 492 -19.32 -24.87 -6.40
N GLY A 493 -19.48 -26.08 -5.89
CA GLY A 493 -20.78 -26.67 -5.56
C GLY A 493 -21.26 -27.66 -6.62
N ARG A 494 -20.71 -27.66 -7.84
CA ARG A 494 -21.08 -28.58 -8.95
C ARG A 494 -19.90 -29.06 -9.78
N VAL A 495 -18.86 -28.26 -9.89
CA VAL A 495 -17.68 -28.48 -10.73
C VAL A 495 -16.49 -28.69 -9.82
N LEU A 496 -15.70 -29.72 -10.12
CA LEU A 496 -14.37 -29.94 -9.57
C LEU A 496 -13.35 -29.69 -10.68
N ARG A 497 -12.39 -28.82 -10.40
CA ARG A 497 -11.32 -28.48 -11.35
C ARG A 497 -10.01 -28.33 -10.61
N CYS A 498 -8.96 -28.94 -11.15
CA CYS A 498 -7.60 -28.67 -10.71
C CYS A 498 -6.91 -27.82 -11.77
N ILE A 499 -6.36 -26.68 -11.39
CA ILE A 499 -5.63 -25.75 -12.26
C ILE A 499 -4.16 -25.85 -11.90
N VAL A 500 -3.30 -25.99 -12.90
CA VAL A 500 -1.83 -26.06 -12.78
C VAL A 500 -1.24 -24.99 -13.68
N LYS A 501 -0.59 -23.98 -13.10
CA LYS A 501 0.00 -22.82 -13.81
C LYS A 501 -0.94 -22.17 -14.82
N GLY A 502 -2.19 -21.90 -14.43
CA GLY A 502 -3.19 -21.27 -15.29
C GLY A 502 -3.84 -22.19 -16.34
N HIS A 503 -3.44 -23.46 -16.42
CA HIS A 503 -4.05 -24.46 -17.29
C HIS A 503 -4.86 -25.47 -16.49
N THR A 504 -5.99 -25.94 -17.03
CA THR A 504 -6.77 -27.00 -16.40
C THR A 504 -6.01 -28.33 -16.46
N SER A 505 -6.03 -29.08 -15.37
CA SER A 505 -5.58 -30.46 -15.32
C SER A 505 -6.43 -31.35 -16.21
N HIS A 506 -5.99 -32.58 -16.45
CA HIS A 506 -6.80 -33.59 -17.13
C HIS A 506 -7.96 -34.14 -16.29
N TRP A 507 -8.03 -33.78 -15.01
CA TRP A 507 -9.00 -34.28 -14.05
C TRP A 507 -10.01 -33.20 -13.66
N ASP A 508 -10.87 -32.82 -14.61
CA ASP A 508 -12.04 -32.00 -14.31
C ASP A 508 -13.29 -32.91 -14.18
N ARG A 509 -14.24 -32.52 -13.31
CA ARG A 509 -15.54 -33.17 -13.17
C ARG A 509 -16.66 -32.14 -13.19
N TYR A 510 -17.74 -32.49 -13.86
CA TYR A 510 -18.94 -31.67 -13.98
C TYR A 510 -20.13 -32.52 -13.58
N TYR A 511 -20.93 -32.04 -12.64
CA TYR A 511 -22.13 -32.72 -12.18
C TYR A 511 -23.37 -31.85 -12.39
N ASP A 512 -24.49 -32.48 -12.75
CA ASP A 512 -25.76 -31.79 -13.01
C ASP A 512 -26.45 -31.28 -11.72
N SER A 513 -26.08 -31.86 -10.58
CA SER A 513 -26.64 -31.53 -9.26
C SER A 513 -25.55 -31.01 -8.32
N GLN A 514 -25.99 -30.25 -7.31
CA GLN A 514 -25.07 -29.78 -6.27
C GLN A 514 -24.52 -30.96 -5.47
N ASN A 515 -23.23 -30.89 -5.17
CA ASN A 515 -22.46 -31.94 -4.53
C ASN A 515 -21.38 -31.37 -3.63
N VAL A 516 -20.69 -32.24 -2.90
CA VAL A 516 -19.57 -31.96 -2.00
C VAL A 516 -18.46 -32.95 -2.33
N LEU A 517 -17.20 -32.51 -2.34
CA LEU A 517 -16.05 -33.42 -2.35
C LEU A 517 -15.68 -33.73 -0.90
N GLU A 518 -15.60 -35.00 -0.52
CA GLU A 518 -15.30 -35.44 0.84
C GLU A 518 -14.20 -36.51 0.82
N LEU A 519 -13.18 -36.34 1.66
CA LEU A 519 -12.28 -37.44 2.00
C LEU A 519 -12.86 -38.12 3.23
N ASP A 520 -13.55 -39.23 3.03
CA ASP A 520 -14.29 -39.91 4.10
C ASP A 520 -13.33 -40.54 5.13
N LYS A 521 -13.86 -40.86 6.32
CA LYS A 521 -13.12 -41.48 7.43
C LYS A 521 -12.54 -42.85 7.07
N ASP A 522 -13.10 -43.53 6.07
CA ASP A 522 -12.57 -44.79 5.53
C ASP A 522 -11.41 -44.59 4.53
N GLY A 523 -11.03 -43.35 4.25
CA GLY A 523 -9.90 -42.96 3.40
C GLY A 523 -10.21 -42.87 1.92
N PHE A 524 -11.45 -43.04 1.49
CA PHE A 524 -11.82 -42.84 0.09
C PHE A 524 -12.26 -41.41 -0.18
N LEU A 525 -11.75 -40.85 -1.27
CA LEU A 525 -12.16 -39.56 -1.80
C LEU A 525 -13.42 -39.75 -2.64
N ARG A 526 -14.51 -39.07 -2.28
CA ARG A 526 -15.83 -39.21 -2.90
C ARG A 526 -16.46 -37.87 -3.22
N THR A 527 -17.25 -37.85 -4.29
CA THR A 527 -18.24 -36.81 -4.51
C THR A 527 -19.59 -37.30 -3.96
N LEU A 528 -20.21 -36.51 -3.08
CA LEU A 528 -21.49 -36.81 -2.46
C LEU A 528 -22.53 -35.76 -2.85
N ALA A 529 -23.79 -36.16 -3.07
CA ALA A 529 -24.89 -35.21 -3.19
C ALA A 529 -25.18 -34.54 -1.84
N LEU A 530 -25.91 -33.42 -1.84
CA LEU A 530 -26.17 -32.66 -0.61
C LEU A 530 -27.00 -33.43 0.45
N ASP A 531 -27.71 -34.48 0.03
CA ASP A 531 -28.44 -35.40 0.92
C ASP A 531 -27.54 -36.51 1.51
N GLY A 532 -26.26 -36.55 1.14
CA GLY A 532 -25.27 -37.52 1.59
C GLY A 532 -25.16 -38.77 0.72
N SER A 533 -25.91 -38.89 -0.38
CA SER A 533 -25.78 -40.03 -1.29
C SER A 533 -24.47 -39.99 -2.09
N GLU A 534 -23.80 -41.14 -2.25
CA GLU A 534 -22.55 -41.25 -3.02
C GLU A 534 -22.86 -41.07 -4.52
N MET A 535 -22.23 -40.07 -5.14
CA MET A 535 -22.32 -39.82 -6.58
C MET A 535 -21.17 -40.50 -7.32
N GLU A 536 -19.94 -40.30 -6.86
CA GLU A 536 -18.74 -40.89 -7.45
C GLU A 536 -17.71 -41.21 -6.37
N ARG A 537 -17.04 -42.35 -6.51
CA ARG A 537 -15.83 -42.67 -5.75
C ARG A 537 -14.61 -42.42 -6.64
N ILE A 538 -13.80 -41.43 -6.27
CA ILE A 538 -12.70 -40.93 -7.08
C ILE A 538 -11.43 -41.76 -6.86
N ALA A 539 -11.05 -41.95 -5.60
CA ALA A 539 -9.76 -42.55 -5.24
C ALA A 539 -9.76 -43.09 -3.80
N GLY A 540 -8.74 -43.89 -3.44
CA GLY A 540 -8.48 -44.35 -2.08
C GLY A 540 -8.27 -45.85 -1.94
N PRO A 541 -7.95 -46.33 -0.73
CA PRO A 541 -7.86 -45.55 0.51
C PRO A 541 -6.56 -44.73 0.63
N GLY A 542 -6.65 -43.51 1.14
CA GLY A 542 -5.54 -42.63 1.50
C GLY A 542 -5.80 -41.93 2.86
N THR A 543 -4.81 -41.24 3.40
CA THR A 543 -4.84 -40.52 4.69
C THR A 543 -5.12 -39.04 4.53
N GLU A 544 -4.64 -38.44 3.44
CA GLU A 544 -4.77 -37.01 3.15
C GLU A 544 -4.72 -36.74 1.65
N LEU A 545 -5.45 -35.72 1.20
CA LEU A 545 -5.38 -35.19 -0.15
C LEU A 545 -4.58 -33.89 -0.10
N VAL A 546 -3.40 -33.86 -0.74
CA VAL A 546 -2.46 -32.73 -0.74
C VAL A 546 -2.41 -32.11 -2.12
N VAL A 547 -2.70 -30.81 -2.22
CA VAL A 547 -2.44 -30.00 -3.42
C VAL A 547 -0.98 -29.62 -3.44
N ALA A 548 -0.19 -30.40 -4.16
CA ALA A 548 1.22 -30.15 -4.38
C ALA A 548 1.44 -29.39 -5.69
N ARG A 549 2.64 -28.84 -5.87
CA ARG A 549 3.06 -28.22 -7.13
C ARG A 549 2.87 -29.21 -8.29
N GLY A 550 1.91 -28.94 -9.17
CA GLY A 550 1.62 -29.70 -10.37
C GLY A 550 0.44 -30.68 -10.28
N ALA A 551 -0.05 -31.02 -9.08
CA ALA A 551 -1.17 -31.97 -8.92
C ALA A 551 -1.78 -31.94 -7.51
N ALA A 552 -3.06 -32.30 -7.40
CA ALA A 552 -3.66 -32.77 -6.16
C ALA A 552 -3.40 -34.27 -6.02
N GLU A 553 -2.85 -34.71 -4.89
CA GLU A 553 -2.41 -36.08 -4.63
C GLU A 553 -3.11 -36.65 -3.41
N LEU A 554 -3.81 -37.77 -3.55
CA LEU A 554 -4.25 -38.54 -2.39
C LEU A 554 -3.05 -39.39 -1.95
N ARG A 555 -2.61 -39.24 -0.70
CA ARG A 555 -1.44 -39.92 -0.13
C ARG A 555 -1.84 -40.97 0.89
N ASP A 556 -1.01 -41.98 1.08
CA ASP A 556 -1.15 -42.98 2.14
C ASP A 556 -0.39 -42.62 3.43
N GLU A 557 -0.40 -43.53 4.43
CA GLU A 557 0.28 -43.36 5.71
C GLU A 557 1.81 -43.17 5.59
N THR A 558 2.40 -43.57 4.48
CA THR A 558 3.84 -43.40 4.20
C THR A 558 4.14 -42.09 3.46
N GLY A 559 3.11 -41.33 3.08
CA GLY A 559 3.21 -40.13 2.25
C GLY A 559 3.29 -40.42 0.75
N ALA A 560 3.14 -41.68 0.32
CA ALA A 560 3.17 -42.04 -1.09
C ALA A 560 1.83 -41.70 -1.76
N ALA A 561 1.87 -41.11 -2.95
CA ALA A 561 0.67 -40.79 -3.71
C ALA A 561 -0.01 -42.08 -4.22
N VAL A 562 -1.20 -42.38 -3.70
CA VAL A 562 -2.07 -43.47 -4.17
C VAL A 562 -2.96 -43.03 -5.33
N TRP A 563 -3.12 -41.72 -5.53
CA TRP A 563 -3.80 -41.13 -6.67
C TRP A 563 -3.31 -39.68 -6.90
N ALA A 564 -3.38 -39.18 -8.14
CA ALA A 564 -3.08 -37.80 -8.47
C ALA A 564 -4.02 -37.25 -9.56
N SER A 565 -4.32 -35.95 -9.50
CA SER A 565 -5.14 -35.25 -10.49
C SER A 565 -4.43 -34.99 -11.82
N ALA A 566 -3.10 -35.19 -11.88
CA ALA A 566 -2.30 -35.03 -13.08
C ALA A 566 -1.31 -36.19 -13.26
N ASN A 567 -0.94 -36.47 -14.51
CA ASN A 567 0.02 -37.52 -14.85
C ASN A 567 1.44 -37.14 -14.39
N SER A 568 2.31 -38.13 -14.18
CA SER A 568 3.70 -37.92 -13.73
C SER A 568 4.52 -37.02 -14.67
N SER A 569 4.18 -36.95 -15.96
CA SER A 569 4.84 -36.13 -16.98
C SER A 569 4.57 -34.63 -16.91
N THR A 570 3.57 -34.17 -16.13
CA THR A 570 3.18 -32.75 -16.00
C THR A 570 3.59 -32.12 -14.66
N ARG A 571 4.32 -32.84 -13.79
CA ARG A 571 4.83 -32.30 -12.52
C ARG A 571 5.98 -31.34 -12.78
N ILE A 572 5.86 -30.08 -12.35
CA ILE A 572 6.88 -29.05 -12.58
C ILE A 572 7.66 -28.80 -11.29
N GLY A 573 9.00 -28.88 -11.30
CA GLY A 573 9.88 -28.69 -10.13
C GLY A 573 9.88 -27.27 -9.54
N SER A 574 10.06 -27.16 -8.22
CA SER A 574 9.93 -25.99 -7.32
C SER A 574 10.94 -24.85 -7.54
N GLY A 575 10.45 -23.61 -7.74
CA GLY A 575 11.24 -22.37 -7.75
C GLY A 575 10.35 -21.11 -7.61
N PRO A 576 10.84 -19.98 -7.04
CA PRO A 576 10.01 -18.87 -6.52
C PRO A 576 9.83 -17.64 -7.46
N VAL A 577 8.76 -16.84 -7.28
CA VAL A 577 8.38 -15.58 -7.99
C VAL A 577 7.76 -14.54 -7.02
N ARG A 578 7.78 -13.22 -7.34
CA ARG A 578 7.73 -12.02 -6.44
C ARG A 578 6.58 -10.97 -6.77
N GLU A 579 6.34 -9.95 -5.91
CA GLU A 579 5.12 -9.10 -5.59
C GLU A 579 4.83 -7.70 -6.27
N PRO A 580 3.56 -7.17 -6.38
CA PRO A 580 3.08 -6.05 -7.28
C PRO A 580 2.91 -4.59 -6.72
N THR A 581 2.29 -3.61 -7.49
CA THR A 581 2.37 -2.08 -7.71
C THR A 581 1.49 -1.01 -6.92
N MET A 582 1.73 0.34 -7.03
CA MET A 582 1.25 1.56 -6.22
C MET A 582 0.16 2.39 -7.00
N PRO A 583 -0.48 3.47 -6.45
CA PRO A 583 -1.34 4.42 -7.17
C PRO A 583 -0.73 5.81 -7.52
N HIS A 584 -1.22 6.37 -8.62
CA HIS A 584 -0.79 7.58 -9.33
C HIS A 584 -1.08 8.93 -8.63
N ASN A 585 -0.16 9.93 -8.75
CA ASN A 585 -0.34 11.31 -8.28
C ASN A 585 -0.11 12.32 -9.44
N ASP A 586 -1.19 12.89 -9.97
CA ASP A 586 -1.18 13.74 -11.18
C ASP A 586 -0.32 15.02 -11.05
N ALA A 587 -0.23 15.62 -9.86
CA ALA A 587 0.58 16.82 -9.64
C ALA A 587 2.08 16.50 -9.57
N LEU A 588 2.41 15.32 -9.02
CA LEU A 588 3.76 14.78 -9.00
C LEU A 588 4.21 14.40 -10.42
N ALA A 589 3.33 13.73 -11.16
CA ALA A 589 3.51 13.41 -12.57
C ALA A 589 3.77 14.67 -13.42
N ALA A 590 3.00 15.74 -13.23
CA ALA A 590 3.20 17.01 -13.92
C ALA A 590 4.53 17.70 -13.55
N TRP A 591 4.95 17.61 -12.28
CA TRP A 591 6.23 18.17 -11.83
C TRP A 591 7.42 17.45 -12.45
N PHE A 592 7.41 16.10 -12.49
CA PHE A 592 8.44 15.33 -13.19
C PHE A 592 8.40 15.52 -14.70
N ALA A 593 7.21 15.64 -15.30
CA ALA A 593 7.10 15.98 -16.72
C ALA A 593 7.75 17.32 -17.07
N ALA A 594 7.69 18.31 -16.17
CA ALA A 594 8.40 19.58 -16.33
C ALA A 594 9.93 19.46 -16.21
N LEU A 595 10.43 18.47 -15.45
CA LEU A 595 11.85 18.13 -15.35
C LEU A 595 12.35 17.46 -16.64
N MET A 596 11.53 16.62 -17.28
CA MET A 596 11.84 15.83 -18.49
C MET A 596 11.77 16.61 -19.82
N GLY A 597 11.68 17.94 -19.82
CA GLY A 597 11.69 18.75 -21.06
C GLY A 597 12.93 18.51 -21.95
N GLN A 598 12.92 19.03 -23.20
CA GLN A 598 13.84 18.81 -24.35
C GLN A 598 15.38 18.97 -24.13
N ARG A 599 15.92 18.67 -22.94
CA ARG A 599 17.33 18.77 -22.56
C ARG A 599 18.00 17.38 -22.46
N HIS A 600 19.33 17.41 -22.39
CA HIS A 600 20.26 16.28 -22.49
C HIS A 600 20.23 15.34 -21.27
N GLY A 601 19.23 14.47 -21.14
CA GLY A 601 19.21 13.42 -20.11
C GLY A 601 18.99 13.92 -18.67
N PHE A 602 18.72 13.00 -17.73
CA PHE A 602 18.54 13.33 -16.31
C PHE A 602 18.81 12.15 -15.37
N CYS A 603 19.08 12.47 -14.09
CA CYS A 603 19.14 11.53 -12.98
C CYS A 603 18.26 12.03 -11.82
N VAL A 604 17.42 11.14 -11.27
CA VAL A 604 16.69 11.37 -10.01
C VAL A 604 17.03 10.25 -9.05
N ALA A 605 17.51 10.60 -7.85
CA ALA A 605 17.89 9.64 -6.83
C ALA A 605 17.31 9.98 -5.47
N VAL A 606 17.03 8.96 -4.67
CA VAL A 606 16.65 9.10 -3.25
C VAL A 606 17.77 8.52 -2.41
N VAL A 607 18.41 9.39 -1.63
CA VAL A 607 19.52 9.06 -0.73
C VAL A 607 18.98 9.03 0.69
N LYS A 608 19.12 7.89 1.37
CA LYS A 608 18.59 7.73 2.73
C LYS A 608 19.49 8.40 3.78
N GLU A 609 18.89 8.88 4.87
CA GLU A 609 19.61 9.31 6.09
C GLU A 609 20.75 10.32 5.83
N SER A 610 20.47 11.40 5.09
CA SER A 610 21.47 12.38 4.64
C SER A 610 20.93 13.82 4.71
N THR A 611 21.81 14.81 4.61
CA THR A 611 21.41 16.22 4.42
C THR A 611 21.72 16.73 3.00
N PRO A 612 20.98 17.73 2.47
CA PRO A 612 21.24 18.27 1.13
C PRO A 612 22.67 18.76 0.93
N ALA A 613 23.28 19.40 1.95
CA ALA A 613 24.63 19.92 1.85
C ALA A 613 25.67 18.80 1.72
N GLU A 614 25.54 17.72 2.50
CA GLU A 614 26.45 16.55 2.44
C GLU A 614 26.34 15.82 1.10
N VAL A 615 25.14 15.71 0.54
CA VAL A 615 24.93 15.07 -0.77
C VAL A 615 25.58 15.91 -1.88
N LEU A 616 25.37 17.24 -1.86
CA LEU A 616 25.93 18.14 -2.87
C LEU A 616 27.45 18.24 -2.83
N GLU A 617 28.04 18.32 -1.63
CA GLU A 617 29.50 18.33 -1.45
C GLU A 617 30.15 17.06 -2.03
N ARG A 618 29.50 15.90 -1.82
CA ARG A 618 30.03 14.61 -2.29
C ARG A 618 29.93 14.40 -3.79
N VAL A 619 28.89 14.92 -4.44
CA VAL A 619 28.80 14.86 -5.90
C VAL A 619 29.63 15.96 -6.58
N GLY A 620 30.31 16.81 -5.80
CA GLY A 620 31.33 17.74 -6.27
C GLY A 620 30.88 19.19 -6.47
N VAL A 621 29.72 19.59 -5.93
CA VAL A 621 29.26 20.99 -5.98
C VAL A 621 30.15 21.84 -5.08
N THR A 622 30.81 22.86 -5.65
CA THR A 622 31.72 23.73 -4.89
C THR A 622 30.94 24.76 -4.08
N SER A 623 31.55 25.24 -2.98
CA SER A 623 30.94 26.25 -2.10
C SER A 623 30.59 27.56 -2.81
N ASP A 624 31.27 27.86 -3.91
CA ASP A 624 31.11 29.11 -4.67
C ASP A 624 29.98 29.03 -5.71
N SER A 625 29.53 27.82 -6.08
CA SER A 625 28.39 27.60 -6.99
C SER A 625 27.11 27.14 -6.27
N ALA A 626 27.19 26.86 -4.97
CA ALA A 626 26.04 26.47 -4.15
C ALA A 626 25.14 27.68 -3.82
N MET A 627 23.86 27.59 -4.17
CA MET A 627 22.85 28.59 -3.83
C MET A 627 21.51 27.95 -3.45
N GLN A 628 20.66 28.73 -2.79
CA GLN A 628 19.28 28.34 -2.48
C GLN A 628 18.32 29.00 -3.45
N GLY A 629 17.37 28.22 -3.97
CA GLY A 629 16.37 28.72 -4.91
C GLY A 629 15.47 27.61 -5.44
N THR A 630 14.48 27.98 -6.24
CA THR A 630 13.64 27.03 -6.97
C THR A 630 14.42 26.37 -8.11
N TRP A 631 13.95 25.22 -8.62
CA TRP A 631 14.56 24.55 -9.78
C TRP A 631 14.73 25.48 -10.99
N ARG A 632 13.75 26.36 -11.24
CA ARG A 632 13.80 27.35 -12.32
C ARG A 632 14.87 28.42 -12.08
N GLU A 633 15.04 28.87 -10.84
CA GLU A 633 16.09 29.83 -10.48
C GLU A 633 17.49 29.21 -10.61
N LEU A 634 17.65 27.93 -10.25
CA LEU A 634 18.88 27.16 -10.49
C LEU A 634 19.19 27.02 -11.98
N GLN A 635 18.17 26.75 -12.81
CA GLN A 635 18.32 26.72 -14.27
C GLN A 635 18.75 28.07 -14.86
N GLN A 636 18.22 29.18 -14.36
CA GLN A 636 18.64 30.52 -14.78
C GLN A 636 20.06 30.87 -14.32
N HIS A 637 20.51 30.30 -13.20
CA HIS A 637 21.86 30.52 -12.69
C HIS A 637 22.94 29.82 -13.54
N GLN A 638 22.65 28.66 -14.14
CA GLN A 638 23.52 28.00 -15.12
C GLN A 638 23.89 28.94 -16.27
N GLU A 639 22.91 29.68 -16.81
CA GLU A 639 23.12 30.65 -17.89
C GLU A 639 24.08 31.78 -17.50
N ALA A 640 24.23 32.06 -16.20
CA ALA A 640 25.13 33.10 -15.67
C ALA A 640 26.53 32.58 -15.30
N VAL A 641 26.68 31.29 -14.95
CA VAL A 641 27.92 30.71 -14.40
C VAL A 641 28.76 29.97 -15.45
N GLY A 642 28.17 29.53 -16.58
CA GLY A 642 28.88 28.85 -17.68
C GLY A 642 28.50 27.38 -17.86
N GLU A 643 29.27 26.64 -18.66
CA GLU A 643 29.01 25.21 -18.96
C GLU A 643 29.19 24.31 -17.73
N GLY A 644 28.24 23.40 -17.50
CA GLY A 644 28.22 22.45 -16.37
C GLY A 644 26.81 21.90 -16.10
N SER A 645 26.71 20.82 -15.33
CA SER A 645 25.43 20.14 -15.02
C SER A 645 24.73 20.79 -13.82
N ILE A 646 23.42 20.99 -13.89
CA ILE A 646 22.61 21.48 -12.77
C ILE A 646 22.39 20.33 -11.79
N ILE A 647 22.66 20.58 -10.51
CA ILE A 647 22.37 19.64 -9.43
C ILE A 647 21.58 20.34 -8.33
N ALA A 648 20.50 19.71 -7.88
CA ALA A 648 19.70 20.17 -6.74
C ALA A 648 19.43 19.02 -5.77
N ALA A 649 19.39 19.35 -4.47
CA ALA A 649 19.08 18.45 -3.38
C ALA A 649 17.94 19.00 -2.53
N ILE A 650 16.98 18.14 -2.21
CA ILE A 650 15.77 18.47 -1.46
C ILE A 650 15.71 17.61 -0.20
N ALA A 651 15.60 18.23 0.96
CA ALA A 651 15.40 17.51 2.22
C ALA A 651 13.96 16.99 2.31
N MET A 652 13.83 15.70 2.59
CA MET A 652 12.58 14.97 2.77
C MET A 652 12.62 14.20 4.08
N GLY A 653 12.49 14.92 5.19
CA GLY A 653 12.72 14.33 6.52
C GLY A 653 14.20 13.94 6.67
N PRO A 654 14.53 12.67 7.00
CA PRO A 654 15.92 12.21 7.07
C PRO A 654 16.53 11.90 5.69
N ASP A 655 15.75 11.90 4.61
CA ASP A 655 16.20 11.49 3.28
C ASP A 655 16.40 12.71 2.36
N VAL A 656 17.18 12.54 1.30
CA VAL A 656 17.44 13.58 0.29
C VAL A 656 17.01 13.10 -1.07
N ILE A 657 16.23 13.93 -1.78
CA ILE A 657 15.98 13.75 -3.21
C ILE A 657 17.04 14.55 -3.96
N LEU A 658 17.86 13.86 -4.74
CA LEU A 658 18.88 14.42 -5.62
C LEU A 658 18.32 14.48 -7.05
N LEU A 659 18.49 15.62 -7.69
CA LEU A 659 18.04 15.93 -9.04
C LEU A 659 19.24 16.43 -9.84
N SER A 660 19.46 15.83 -11.00
CA SER A 660 20.50 16.27 -11.93
C SER A 660 20.03 16.18 -13.37
N ASP A 661 20.48 17.11 -14.21
CA ASP A 661 20.38 17.02 -15.67
C ASP A 661 21.54 16.21 -16.30
N ASP A 662 22.39 15.59 -15.49
CA ASP A 662 23.39 14.63 -15.93
C ASP A 662 22.95 13.20 -15.56
N ALA A 663 22.57 12.43 -16.58
CA ALA A 663 22.19 11.03 -16.40
C ALA A 663 23.36 10.13 -15.97
N ALA A 664 24.60 10.54 -16.25
CA ALA A 664 25.83 9.80 -15.97
C ALA A 664 26.42 10.11 -14.58
N LEU A 665 25.69 10.83 -13.73
CA LEU A 665 26.15 11.18 -12.38
C LEU A 665 26.59 9.92 -11.60
N PRO A 666 27.85 9.83 -11.15
CA PRO A 666 28.39 8.62 -10.54
C PRO A 666 27.93 8.50 -9.08
N LEU A 667 26.80 7.83 -8.87
CA LEU A 667 26.22 7.62 -7.53
C LEU A 667 27.03 6.69 -6.62
N GLY A 668 27.96 5.90 -7.18
CA GLY A 668 28.87 5.04 -6.40
C GLY A 668 29.78 5.82 -5.45
N GLU A 669 30.03 7.11 -5.72
CA GLU A 669 30.83 7.99 -4.85
C GLU A 669 30.08 8.43 -3.58
N LEU A 670 28.79 8.12 -3.46
CA LEU A 670 27.99 8.30 -2.24
C LEU A 670 28.26 7.22 -1.17
N ALA A 671 29.29 6.39 -1.36
CA ALA A 671 29.57 5.12 -0.68
C ALA A 671 29.45 5.04 0.85
N PRO A 672 29.65 6.11 1.64
CA PRO A 672 29.39 6.05 3.08
C PRO A 672 27.91 6.21 3.49
N LEU A 673 26.97 6.43 2.57
CA LEU A 673 25.54 6.61 2.88
C LEU A 673 24.77 5.29 2.72
N THR A 674 23.80 5.08 3.59
CA THR A 674 23.32 3.76 4.00
C THR A 674 22.58 3.03 2.86
N SER A 675 21.90 3.74 1.95
CA SER A 675 21.20 3.19 0.76
C SER A 675 20.78 4.30 -0.24
N CYS A 676 20.78 4.00 -1.54
CA CYS A 676 20.32 4.91 -2.61
C CYS A 676 19.56 4.16 -3.72
N ALA A 677 18.42 4.68 -4.17
CA ALA A 677 17.72 4.20 -5.37
C ALA A 677 17.67 5.33 -6.40
N ALA A 678 17.80 5.01 -7.69
CA ALA A 678 17.90 6.01 -8.74
C ALA A 678 17.25 5.61 -10.07
N VAL A 679 16.79 6.63 -10.79
CA VAL A 679 16.32 6.57 -12.18
C VAL A 679 17.23 7.44 -13.04
N HIS A 680 17.76 6.87 -14.11
CA HIS A 680 18.63 7.51 -15.10
C HIS A 680 17.97 7.46 -16.47
N ALA A 681 17.90 8.59 -17.16
CA ALA A 681 17.39 8.65 -18.52
C ALA A 681 18.43 9.34 -19.43
N PRO A 682 19.05 8.61 -20.37
CA PRO A 682 20.03 9.19 -21.29
C PRO A 682 19.37 10.14 -22.31
N SER A 683 20.16 11.01 -22.94
CA SER A 683 19.67 12.04 -23.86
C SER A 683 19.11 11.47 -25.17
N GLY A 684 17.89 11.89 -25.55
CA GLY A 684 17.31 11.67 -26.88
C GLY A 684 16.18 10.62 -26.92
N GLY A 685 14.92 11.09 -27.01
CA GLY A 685 13.76 10.32 -27.49
C GLY A 685 12.87 9.67 -26.42
N ASN A 686 11.60 10.10 -26.35
CA ASN A 686 10.38 9.42 -25.85
C ASN A 686 10.46 8.29 -24.79
N GLY A 687 11.41 8.33 -23.85
CA GLY A 687 11.47 7.41 -22.71
C GLY A 687 12.09 6.03 -23.01
N TYR A 688 12.66 5.81 -24.19
CA TYR A 688 13.39 4.58 -24.51
C TYR A 688 14.78 4.61 -23.85
N GLY A 689 15.19 3.52 -23.18
CA GLY A 689 16.51 3.42 -22.54
C GLY A 689 16.65 3.97 -21.12
N THR A 690 15.54 4.22 -20.41
CA THR A 690 15.59 4.59 -18.99
C THR A 690 16.07 3.40 -18.15
N ARG A 691 16.98 3.68 -17.22
CA ARG A 691 17.61 2.73 -16.32
C ARG A 691 17.25 3.03 -14.88
N PHE A 692 16.95 1.99 -14.12
CA PHE A 692 16.76 2.08 -12.67
C PHE A 692 17.86 1.31 -11.98
N SER A 693 18.45 1.88 -10.93
CA SER A 693 19.51 1.25 -10.15
C SER A 693 19.25 1.35 -8.64
N LEU A 694 19.62 0.30 -7.92
CA LEU A 694 19.60 0.23 -6.47
C LEU A 694 21.03 0.05 -5.96
N HIS A 695 21.47 0.94 -5.09
CA HIS A 695 22.80 0.95 -4.49
C HIS A 695 22.68 0.83 -2.97
N GLN A 696 23.53 0.01 -2.36
CA GLN A 696 23.62 -0.13 -0.90
C GLN A 696 25.08 0.03 -0.48
N ARG A 697 25.36 1.00 0.39
CA ARG A 697 26.73 1.33 0.84
C ARG A 697 27.72 1.54 -0.33
N GLY A 698 27.26 2.19 -1.40
CA GLY A 698 28.05 2.48 -2.60
C GLY A 698 28.23 1.34 -3.59
N LEU A 699 27.68 0.15 -3.32
CA LEU A 699 27.72 -0.99 -4.25
C LEU A 699 26.40 -1.11 -5.00
N LEU A 700 26.47 -1.35 -6.31
CA LEU A 700 25.30 -1.68 -7.12
C LEU A 700 24.76 -3.03 -6.68
N VAL A 701 23.56 -3.02 -6.12
CA VAL A 701 22.85 -4.23 -5.68
C VAL A 701 22.00 -4.77 -6.81
N SER A 702 21.37 -3.89 -7.60
CA SER A 702 20.55 -4.29 -8.74
C SER A 702 20.33 -3.18 -9.76
N GLU A 703 20.07 -3.54 -11.03
CA GLU A 703 19.83 -2.63 -12.15
C GLU A 703 18.85 -3.22 -13.17
N PHE A 704 18.08 -2.37 -13.85
CA PHE A 704 17.34 -2.74 -15.07
C PHE A 704 17.09 -1.58 -16.01
N THR A 705 16.80 -1.91 -17.27
CA THR A 705 16.49 -0.98 -18.36
C THR A 705 15.12 -1.31 -18.98
N ASP A 706 14.52 -0.33 -19.66
CA ASP A 706 13.16 -0.39 -20.26
C ASP A 706 12.96 -1.40 -21.42
N HIS A 707 13.84 -2.40 -21.56
CA HIS A 707 13.69 -3.56 -22.45
C HIS A 707 14.10 -4.85 -21.72
N PRO A 708 13.16 -5.71 -21.28
CA PRO A 708 13.53 -6.93 -20.58
C PRO A 708 13.94 -8.02 -21.59
N ARG A 709 15.23 -8.37 -21.67
CA ARG A 709 15.67 -9.70 -22.14
C ARG A 709 15.97 -10.58 -20.92
N ARG A 710 15.48 -11.82 -20.96
CA ARG A 710 15.72 -12.82 -19.90
C ARG A 710 17.14 -13.37 -20.04
N GLU A 711 18.03 -12.99 -19.13
CA GLU A 711 19.23 -13.79 -18.88
C GLU A 711 18.89 -14.97 -17.96
N LYS A 712 19.46 -16.14 -18.25
CA LYS A 712 19.29 -17.36 -17.45
C LYS A 712 20.39 -17.39 -16.38
N GLY A 713 20.00 -17.40 -15.10
CA GLY A 713 20.93 -17.55 -13.97
C GLY A 713 20.81 -16.49 -12.88
N ALA A 714 20.10 -15.39 -13.13
CA ALA A 714 19.77 -14.42 -12.09
C ALA A 714 18.77 -15.02 -11.09
N LYS A 715 19.17 -15.11 -9.81
CA LYS A 715 18.26 -15.48 -8.71
C LYS A 715 17.34 -14.28 -8.48
N VAL A 716 16.03 -14.48 -8.70
CA VAL A 716 15.00 -13.43 -8.56
C VAL A 716 15.19 -12.67 -7.25
N PRO A 717 15.45 -11.36 -7.33
CA PRO A 717 14.33 -10.47 -7.09
C PRO A 717 14.04 -9.42 -8.19
N GLU A 718 15.00 -8.73 -8.75
CA GLU A 718 14.97 -7.30 -8.40
C GLU A 718 13.98 -6.37 -9.13
N VAL A 719 13.43 -6.77 -10.27
CA VAL A 719 12.65 -5.87 -11.15
C VAL A 719 11.51 -6.58 -11.86
N ALA A 720 11.55 -7.91 -11.93
CA ALA A 720 10.77 -8.78 -12.83
C ALA A 720 9.26 -8.88 -12.51
N VAL A 721 8.76 -7.83 -11.90
CA VAL A 721 7.69 -7.71 -10.91
C VAL A 721 7.27 -6.23 -10.84
N ALA A 722 8.21 -5.31 -11.11
CA ALA A 722 8.00 -3.88 -11.26
C ALA A 722 6.96 -3.52 -12.35
N LEU A 723 6.61 -4.44 -13.24
CA LEU A 723 6.01 -4.11 -14.54
C LEU A 723 5.12 -5.22 -15.13
N ASP A 724 4.36 -6.00 -14.35
CA ASP A 724 3.46 -6.98 -15.00
C ASP A 724 2.26 -6.34 -15.74
N GLU A 725 2.13 -5.01 -15.79
CA GLU A 725 1.64 -4.23 -16.94
C GLU A 725 1.45 -2.75 -16.55
N SER A 726 2.54 -1.99 -16.51
CA SER A 726 2.48 -0.55 -16.29
C SER A 726 3.54 0.16 -17.10
N VAL A 727 3.42 0.07 -18.42
CA VAL A 727 4.31 0.76 -19.38
C VAL A 727 3.84 2.20 -19.62
N HIS A 728 3.62 2.95 -18.53
CA HIS A 728 3.41 4.39 -18.63
C HIS A 728 4.59 5.11 -17.98
N HIS A 729 5.23 6.02 -18.73
CA HIS A 729 6.42 6.79 -18.32
C HIS A 729 6.27 7.49 -16.95
N LEU A 730 5.03 7.78 -16.54
CA LEU A 730 4.70 8.40 -15.26
C LEU A 730 4.86 7.48 -14.03
N HIS A 731 4.86 6.14 -14.19
CA HIS A 731 4.97 5.19 -13.06
C HIS A 731 6.42 4.88 -12.65
N ARG A 732 7.43 5.38 -13.38
CA ARG A 732 8.86 5.14 -13.07
C ARG A 732 9.31 5.86 -11.79
N PHE A 733 8.85 7.09 -11.61
CA PHE A 733 9.11 7.87 -10.40
C PHE A 733 8.38 7.28 -9.19
N GLU A 734 7.19 6.73 -9.40
CA GLU A 734 6.42 6.03 -8.37
C GLU A 734 7.13 4.77 -7.88
N LEU A 735 7.74 4.01 -8.81
CA LEU A 735 8.59 2.87 -8.47
C LEU A 735 9.85 3.29 -7.68
N LEU A 736 10.50 4.39 -8.06
CA LEU A 736 11.61 4.97 -7.31
C LEU A 736 11.23 5.33 -5.87
N PHE A 737 10.11 6.02 -5.70
CA PHE A 737 9.59 6.42 -4.40
C PHE A 737 9.14 5.24 -3.54
N ARG A 738 8.61 4.19 -4.17
CA ARG A 738 8.32 2.90 -3.52
C ARG A 738 9.57 2.21 -3.00
N VAL A 739 10.57 2.02 -3.85
CA VAL A 739 11.79 1.28 -3.48
C VAL A 739 12.58 2.03 -2.41
N SER A 740 12.57 3.35 -2.44
CA SER A 740 13.21 4.19 -1.44
C SER A 740 12.38 4.45 -0.17
N GLY A 741 11.08 4.10 -0.19
CA GLY A 741 10.16 4.35 0.91
C GLY A 741 9.90 5.83 1.18
N VAL A 742 10.04 6.70 0.18
CA VAL A 742 9.85 8.16 0.28
C VAL A 742 8.78 8.61 -0.69
N VAL A 743 7.68 9.22 -0.22
CA VAL A 743 6.58 9.67 -1.10
C VAL A 743 6.41 11.19 -0.98
N PRO A 744 7.02 11.99 -1.87
CA PRO A 744 6.92 13.44 -1.83
C PRO A 744 5.59 13.96 -2.39
N SER A 745 5.10 15.09 -1.85
CA SER A 745 4.05 15.88 -2.50
C SER A 745 4.69 16.87 -3.50
N ALA A 746 3.95 17.26 -4.53
CA ALA A 746 4.41 18.26 -5.50
C ALA A 746 4.83 19.59 -4.85
N GLU A 747 4.17 20.00 -3.76
CA GLU A 747 4.51 21.19 -2.98
C GLU A 747 5.91 21.09 -2.34
N LYS A 748 6.28 19.92 -1.82
CA LYS A 748 7.59 19.68 -1.20
C LYS A 748 8.73 19.69 -2.23
N LEU A 749 8.46 19.30 -3.47
CA LEU A 749 9.44 19.28 -4.55
C LEU A 749 9.61 20.65 -5.24
N GLY A 750 8.58 21.51 -5.20
CA GLY A 750 8.58 22.84 -5.82
C GLY A 750 9.05 23.99 -4.91
N GLY A 751 9.49 23.69 -3.69
CA GLY A 751 9.94 24.68 -2.70
C GLY A 751 11.34 25.24 -2.95
N VAL A 752 11.94 25.81 -1.90
CA VAL A 752 13.34 26.25 -1.91
C VAL A 752 14.25 25.03 -1.82
N LEU A 753 15.07 24.83 -2.84
CA LEU A 753 16.03 23.73 -2.97
C LEU A 753 17.43 24.25 -2.65
N LEU A 754 18.34 23.37 -2.23
CA LEU A 754 19.78 23.67 -2.18
C LEU A 754 20.41 23.06 -3.43
N GLY A 755 21.21 23.80 -4.19
CA GLY A 755 21.78 23.29 -5.43
C GLY A 755 22.85 24.20 -6.02
N GLY A 756 23.40 23.81 -7.15
CA GLY A 756 24.45 24.57 -7.83
C GLY A 756 24.81 23.98 -9.18
N VAL A 757 25.79 24.61 -9.83
CA VAL A 757 26.37 24.08 -11.07
C VAL A 757 27.56 23.20 -10.71
N LEU A 758 27.48 21.92 -11.08
CA LEU A 758 28.62 21.02 -11.07
C LEU A 758 29.47 21.35 -12.30
N ALA A 759 30.67 21.89 -12.07
CA ALA A 759 31.63 22.10 -13.14
C ALA A 759 31.87 20.76 -13.86
N PRO A 760 32.00 20.75 -15.21
CA PRO A 760 32.34 19.53 -15.91
C PRO A 760 33.58 18.95 -15.24
N ARG A 761 33.48 17.70 -14.75
CA ARG A 761 34.69 16.99 -14.34
C ARG A 761 35.68 17.15 -15.49
N PRO A 762 36.96 17.47 -15.24
CA PRO A 762 37.95 17.26 -16.27
C PRO A 762 37.77 15.80 -16.63
N THR A 763 37.15 15.58 -17.78
CA THR A 763 36.91 14.26 -18.30
C THR A 763 38.28 13.63 -18.20
N SER A 764 38.41 12.55 -17.43
CA SER A 764 39.53 11.65 -17.68
C SER A 764 39.20 11.04 -19.04
N VAL A 765 39.40 11.89 -20.04
CA VAL A 765 39.59 11.60 -21.43
C VAL A 765 40.82 10.72 -21.40
N VAL A 766 40.57 9.42 -21.37
CA VAL A 766 41.21 8.61 -22.38
C VAL A 766 40.11 8.11 -23.30
N THR A 767 39.30 9.02 -23.84
CA THR A 767 38.86 8.90 -25.22
C THR A 767 39.85 9.73 -26.02
N PRO A 768 40.81 9.14 -26.72
CA PRO A 768 41.58 9.95 -27.63
C PRO A 768 40.62 10.50 -28.70
N ASP A 769 40.28 11.79 -28.57
CA ASP A 769 39.65 12.64 -29.59
C ASP A 769 40.71 13.01 -30.63
N THR A 770 41.28 11.98 -31.21
CA THR A 770 41.89 12.04 -32.53
C THR A 770 41.25 10.89 -33.28
N GLU A 771 40.65 11.20 -34.44
CA GLU A 771 40.28 10.20 -35.44
C GLU A 771 41.47 9.26 -35.79
N ASP A 772 42.69 9.59 -35.36
CA ASP A 772 43.98 8.92 -35.60
C ASP A 772 44.56 8.06 -34.45
N ASP A 773 43.89 7.88 -33.30
CA ASP A 773 44.54 7.26 -32.11
C ASP A 773 44.19 5.78 -31.84
N LEU A 774 43.33 5.16 -32.63
CA LEU A 774 43.23 3.69 -32.59
C LEU A 774 44.55 3.13 -33.13
N PRO A 775 45.27 2.26 -32.39
CA PRO A 775 46.44 1.62 -32.94
C PRO A 775 46.04 0.95 -34.27
N PRO A 776 46.81 1.18 -35.36
CA PRO A 776 46.49 0.62 -36.66
C PRO A 776 46.35 -0.88 -36.49
N LEU A 777 45.23 -1.42 -36.96
CA LEU A 777 44.90 -2.83 -36.82
C LEU A 777 45.91 -3.63 -37.64
N VAL A 778 46.93 -4.19 -36.98
CA VAL A 778 47.98 -4.98 -37.63
C VAL A 778 47.49 -6.41 -37.76
N MET A 779 47.17 -6.82 -38.98
CA MET A 779 46.80 -8.20 -39.29
C MET A 779 47.94 -8.94 -39.97
N GLY A 780 48.18 -10.18 -39.54
CA GLY A 780 49.08 -11.13 -40.17
C GLY A 780 48.42 -11.85 -41.34
N GLU A 781 49.13 -12.82 -41.93
CA GLU A 781 48.56 -13.71 -42.94
C GLU A 781 47.40 -14.51 -42.30
N ARG A 782 46.19 -14.31 -42.83
CA ARG A 782 44.94 -14.96 -42.43
C ARG A 782 44.37 -15.70 -43.62
N ASP A 783 43.75 -16.85 -43.36
CA ASP A 783 42.90 -17.52 -44.34
C ASP A 783 41.56 -16.76 -44.48
N GLU A 784 41.19 -16.40 -45.71
CA GLU A 784 40.02 -15.57 -46.02
C GLU A 784 38.72 -16.13 -45.42
N LEU A 785 38.65 -17.45 -45.25
CA LEU A 785 37.50 -18.19 -44.70
C LEU A 785 37.46 -18.26 -43.17
N SER A 786 38.53 -17.88 -42.46
CA SER A 786 38.62 -17.97 -40.99
C SER A 786 37.88 -16.81 -40.31
N PRO A 787 36.97 -16.99 -39.34
CA PRO A 787 36.28 -15.86 -38.71
C PRO A 787 37.25 -14.85 -38.09
N LEU A 788 37.06 -13.56 -38.40
CA LEU A 788 37.79 -12.46 -37.77
C LEU A 788 37.03 -12.01 -36.52
N VAL A 789 37.58 -12.28 -35.35
CA VAL A 789 36.94 -11.96 -34.06
C VAL A 789 37.77 -10.90 -33.33
N ILE A 790 37.15 -9.78 -33.01
CA ILE A 790 37.79 -8.65 -32.34
C ILE A 790 37.13 -8.44 -30.97
N ARG A 791 37.92 -8.53 -29.90
CA ARG A 791 37.47 -8.28 -28.53
C ARG A 791 37.50 -6.80 -28.22
N THR A 792 36.36 -6.27 -27.78
CA THR A 792 36.19 -4.88 -27.38
C THR A 792 35.70 -4.73 -25.94
N ASP A 793 35.51 -5.82 -25.21
CA ASP A 793 35.21 -5.78 -23.78
C ASP A 793 36.12 -6.75 -23.02
N PHE A 794 36.85 -6.21 -22.05
CA PHE A 794 37.82 -6.95 -21.24
C PHE A 794 37.33 -7.20 -19.80
N THR A 795 36.03 -7.05 -19.54
CA THR A 795 35.47 -7.08 -18.17
C THR A 795 35.37 -8.47 -17.57
N ASP A 796 35.29 -9.53 -18.39
CA ASP A 796 35.18 -10.92 -17.94
C ASP A 796 36.10 -11.86 -18.76
N GLU A 797 37.22 -12.26 -18.15
CA GLU A 797 38.16 -13.23 -18.74
C GLU A 797 37.61 -14.66 -18.79
N ASP A 798 36.74 -15.05 -17.85
CA ASP A 798 36.16 -16.39 -17.83
C ASP A 798 35.12 -16.54 -18.95
N ALA A 799 34.36 -15.49 -19.24
CA ALA A 799 33.47 -15.42 -20.41
C ALA A 799 34.28 -15.44 -21.70
N TRP A 800 35.38 -14.68 -21.77
CA TRP A 800 36.26 -14.72 -22.93
C TRP A 800 36.86 -16.11 -23.18
N ASN A 801 37.31 -16.82 -22.14
CA ASN A 801 37.78 -18.19 -22.26
C ASN A 801 36.69 -19.17 -22.76
N ARG A 802 35.41 -18.92 -22.42
CA ARG A 802 34.28 -19.69 -22.95
C ARG A 802 34.01 -19.38 -24.43
N VAL A 803 34.08 -18.11 -24.84
CA VAL A 803 34.02 -17.70 -26.25
C VAL A 803 35.10 -18.40 -27.06
N LEU A 804 36.34 -18.41 -26.56
CA LEU A 804 37.46 -19.10 -27.21
C LEU A 804 37.24 -20.61 -27.32
N ALA A 805 36.67 -21.23 -26.27
CA ALA A 805 36.36 -22.66 -26.29
C ALA A 805 35.28 -23.00 -27.33
N GLU A 806 34.22 -22.19 -27.44
CA GLU A 806 33.13 -22.39 -28.41
C GLU A 806 33.59 -22.09 -29.84
N LEU A 807 34.44 -21.08 -30.06
CA LEU A 807 35.06 -20.81 -31.35
C LEU A 807 35.98 -21.94 -31.84
N GLN A 808 36.48 -22.76 -30.92
CA GLN A 808 37.33 -23.92 -31.19
C GLN A 808 36.54 -25.23 -31.30
N GLU A 809 35.21 -25.20 -31.17
CA GLU A 809 34.38 -26.39 -31.38
C GLU A 809 34.41 -26.78 -32.87
N PRO A 810 34.88 -27.99 -33.21
CA PRO A 810 35.06 -28.39 -34.60
C PRO A 810 33.72 -28.56 -35.30
N TRP A 811 33.49 -27.76 -36.35
CA TRP A 811 32.31 -27.85 -37.19
C TRP A 811 32.43 -29.00 -38.22
N MET A 812 33.63 -29.21 -38.79
CA MET A 812 34.02 -30.33 -39.69
C MET A 812 35.51 -30.70 -39.55
N GLU A 813 35.95 -31.87 -40.05
CA GLU A 813 37.36 -32.32 -40.00
C GLU A 813 38.25 -31.50 -40.97
N ASN A 814 39.20 -30.73 -40.40
CA ASN A 814 40.21 -29.86 -41.05
C ASN A 814 39.73 -28.48 -41.52
N GLU A 815 39.31 -27.60 -40.59
CA GLU A 815 39.00 -26.20 -40.93
C GLU A 815 39.66 -25.17 -40.00
N ALA A 816 39.65 -23.94 -40.47
CA ALA A 816 40.60 -22.89 -40.17
C ALA A 816 40.38 -22.22 -38.80
N GLU A 817 41.48 -21.91 -38.11
CA GLU A 817 41.44 -21.32 -36.78
C GLU A 817 40.91 -19.88 -36.82
N PRO A 818 40.05 -19.47 -35.87
CA PRO A 818 39.57 -18.10 -35.78
C PRO A 818 40.75 -17.13 -35.67
N TYR A 819 40.72 -16.05 -36.45
CA TYR A 819 41.71 -15.00 -36.35
C TYR A 819 41.27 -14.02 -35.26
N LEU A 820 41.95 -14.09 -34.11
CA LEU A 820 41.57 -13.38 -32.90
C LEU A 820 42.39 -12.09 -32.74
N ILE A 821 41.72 -10.98 -32.49
CA ILE A 821 42.32 -9.72 -32.09
C ILE A 821 41.78 -9.38 -30.70
N SER A 822 42.65 -9.47 -29.70
CA SER A 822 42.29 -9.22 -28.30
C SER A 822 43.29 -8.24 -27.67
N GLU A 823 43.46 -7.09 -28.32
CA GLU A 823 44.33 -6.02 -27.82
C GLU A 823 43.56 -5.13 -26.84
N PRO A 824 44.03 -4.92 -25.60
CA PRO A 824 43.36 -4.06 -24.61
C PRO A 824 43.10 -2.62 -25.08
N ALA A 825 43.81 -2.16 -26.12
CA ALA A 825 43.57 -0.86 -26.74
C ALA A 825 42.22 -0.76 -27.47
N TYR A 826 41.55 -1.90 -27.72
CA TYR A 826 40.20 -1.94 -28.30
C TYR A 826 39.08 -2.01 -27.23
N ASP A 827 39.42 -1.97 -25.94
CA ASP A 827 38.44 -1.99 -24.84
C ASP A 827 37.50 -0.78 -24.91
N GLY A 828 36.19 -1.04 -24.87
CA GLY A 828 35.12 -0.05 -24.99
C GLY A 828 34.95 0.60 -26.37
N VAL A 829 35.67 0.14 -27.41
CA VAL A 829 35.59 0.76 -28.74
C VAL A 829 34.29 0.35 -29.46
N PRO A 830 33.50 1.32 -29.97
CA PRO A 830 32.25 1.03 -30.69
C PRO A 830 32.47 0.23 -31.99
N ALA A 831 31.47 -0.56 -32.37
CA ALA A 831 31.51 -1.43 -33.55
C ALA A 831 31.78 -0.64 -34.85
N GLU A 832 31.22 0.56 -34.98
CA GLU A 832 31.40 1.49 -36.10
C GLU A 832 32.88 1.92 -36.26
N ARG A 833 33.62 2.02 -35.16
CA ARG A 833 35.05 2.36 -35.19
C ARG A 833 35.91 1.14 -35.49
N ILE A 834 35.54 -0.03 -34.96
CA ILE A 834 36.21 -1.30 -35.27
C ILE A 834 36.08 -1.63 -36.75
N ILE A 835 34.89 -1.52 -37.33
CA ILE A 835 34.67 -1.82 -38.75
C ILE A 835 35.43 -0.82 -39.64
N LYS A 836 35.49 0.48 -39.28
CA LYS A 836 36.35 1.46 -39.97
C LYS A 836 37.82 1.07 -39.92
N ALA A 837 38.32 0.65 -38.75
CA ALA A 837 39.70 0.21 -38.60
C ALA A 837 40.00 -1.05 -39.44
N VAL A 838 39.07 -2.00 -39.51
CA VAL A 838 39.18 -3.20 -40.35
C VAL A 838 39.18 -2.84 -41.84
N LEU A 839 38.24 -2.00 -42.30
CA LEU A 839 38.15 -1.57 -43.71
C LEU A 839 39.42 -0.85 -44.18
N VAL A 840 40.03 -0.04 -43.30
CA VAL A 840 41.30 0.64 -43.56
C VAL A 840 42.46 -0.37 -43.63
N ALA A 841 42.56 -1.27 -42.64
CA ALA A 841 43.63 -2.27 -42.56
C ALA A 841 43.59 -3.30 -43.69
N MET A 842 42.41 -3.63 -44.21
CA MET A 842 42.19 -4.71 -45.18
C MET A 842 41.97 -4.25 -46.62
N SER A 843 42.06 -2.94 -46.89
CA SER A 843 41.92 -2.35 -48.24
C SER A 843 42.83 -2.95 -49.32
N SER A 844 43.85 -3.73 -48.93
CA SER A 844 44.80 -4.42 -49.83
C SER A 844 44.83 -5.96 -49.72
N LEU A 845 44.07 -6.57 -48.79
CA LEU A 845 44.14 -7.99 -48.44
C LEU A 845 42.82 -8.77 -48.66
N GLY A 846 41.79 -8.13 -49.23
CA GLY A 846 40.46 -8.72 -49.40
C GLY A 846 39.61 -8.54 -48.14
N LEU A 847 38.40 -7.97 -48.28
CA LEU A 847 37.51 -7.74 -47.14
C LEU A 847 36.75 -9.04 -46.82
N PRO A 848 36.70 -9.48 -45.55
CA PRO A 848 35.83 -10.58 -45.15
C PRO A 848 34.38 -10.08 -45.23
N GLY A 849 33.43 -10.87 -45.72
CA GLY A 849 32.02 -10.44 -45.77
C GLY A 849 31.42 -10.08 -44.41
N VAL A 850 32.07 -10.46 -43.31
CA VAL A 850 31.64 -10.23 -41.93
C VAL A 850 32.83 -10.05 -40.98
N VAL A 851 32.67 -9.22 -39.96
CA VAL A 851 33.54 -9.13 -38.79
C VAL A 851 32.73 -9.47 -37.54
N PHE A 852 33.32 -10.23 -36.62
CA PHE A 852 32.69 -10.59 -35.35
C PHE A 852 33.28 -9.77 -34.22
N ILE A 853 32.43 -9.11 -33.44
CA ILE A 853 32.86 -8.27 -32.32
C ILE A 853 32.41 -8.91 -31.01
N ALA A 854 33.39 -9.19 -30.16
CA ALA A 854 33.21 -9.68 -28.80
C ALA A 854 33.15 -8.48 -27.82
N ASP A 855 31.96 -7.89 -27.76
CA ASP A 855 31.65 -6.70 -26.96
C ASP A 855 31.05 -7.03 -25.58
N ALA A 856 30.58 -6.01 -24.86
CA ALA A 856 29.97 -6.18 -23.54
C ALA A 856 28.80 -7.17 -23.52
N THR A 857 28.04 -7.28 -24.61
CA THR A 857 26.94 -8.25 -24.75
C THR A 857 27.49 -9.67 -24.82
N THR A 858 28.58 -9.86 -25.57
CA THR A 858 29.28 -11.15 -25.70
C THR A 858 29.80 -11.64 -24.34
N MET A 859 30.33 -10.73 -23.52
CA MET A 859 30.89 -11.09 -22.21
C MET A 859 29.80 -11.43 -21.16
N ARG A 860 28.59 -10.90 -21.31
CA ARG A 860 27.52 -11.01 -20.28
C ARG A 860 26.50 -12.11 -20.55
N GLU A 861 26.09 -12.28 -21.81
CA GLU A 861 25.00 -13.20 -22.17
C GLU A 861 25.42 -14.68 -22.08
N GLU A 862 24.50 -15.56 -21.66
CA GLU A 862 24.77 -16.98 -21.35
C GLU A 862 25.38 -17.77 -22.52
N LYS A 863 25.07 -17.35 -23.76
CA LYS A 863 25.52 -17.99 -25.01
C LYS A 863 26.65 -17.24 -25.71
N HIS A 864 27.21 -16.23 -25.04
CA HIS A 864 28.29 -15.39 -25.49
C HIS A 864 28.19 -14.91 -26.96
N PRO A 865 27.05 -14.33 -27.40
CA PRO A 865 26.79 -14.10 -28.80
C PRO A 865 27.67 -12.98 -29.37
N LEU A 866 28.44 -13.30 -30.39
CA LEU A 866 29.24 -12.34 -31.14
C LEU A 866 28.34 -11.43 -31.98
N LEU A 867 28.69 -10.15 -32.07
CA LEU A 867 28.07 -9.23 -33.03
C LEU A 867 28.68 -9.46 -34.42
N ALA A 868 27.92 -10.06 -35.33
CA ALA A 868 28.26 -10.13 -36.74
C ALA A 868 27.94 -8.77 -37.39
N VAL A 869 28.95 -8.13 -37.97
CA VAL A 869 28.83 -6.84 -38.66
C VAL A 869 29.27 -7.01 -40.10
N SER A 870 28.42 -6.60 -41.05
CA SER A 870 28.76 -6.64 -42.48
C SER A 870 29.85 -5.62 -42.80
N THR A 871 30.84 -6.02 -43.60
CA THR A 871 31.83 -5.06 -44.15
C THR A 871 31.29 -4.23 -45.30
N GLU A 872 30.09 -4.54 -45.79
CA GLU A 872 29.39 -3.73 -46.81
C GLU A 872 28.67 -2.52 -46.20
N TRP A 873 28.86 -2.29 -44.91
CA TRP A 873 28.34 -1.13 -44.17
C TRP A 873 28.70 0.21 -44.86
N ASP A 874 27.69 1.04 -45.06
CA ASP A 874 27.75 2.30 -45.81
C ASP A 874 28.30 3.50 -45.01
N GLY A 875 28.59 3.31 -43.73
CA GLY A 875 29.16 4.30 -42.84
C GLY A 875 28.15 5.08 -42.01
N GLU A 876 26.85 4.82 -42.16
CA GLU A 876 25.79 5.43 -41.37
C GLU A 876 25.61 4.71 -40.01
N PRO A 877 25.20 5.40 -38.92
CA PRO A 877 25.02 4.76 -37.61
C PRO A 877 24.09 3.54 -37.69
N PHE A 878 24.41 2.46 -36.98
CA PHE A 878 23.56 1.26 -36.98
C PHE A 878 22.17 1.57 -36.38
N ALA A 879 21.16 1.75 -37.23
CA ALA A 879 19.78 2.06 -36.84
C ALA A 879 18.83 0.87 -37.06
N GLN A 880 17.79 0.75 -36.23
CA GLN A 880 16.68 -0.18 -36.44
C GLN A 880 15.62 0.50 -37.32
N ASP A 881 15.81 0.47 -38.63
CA ASP A 881 14.81 0.93 -39.60
C ASP A 881 14.24 -0.30 -40.32
N GLU A 882 12.91 -0.49 -40.29
CA GLU A 882 12.24 -1.69 -40.84
C GLU A 882 12.38 -1.82 -42.37
N ASP A 883 12.80 -0.76 -43.05
CA ASP A 883 13.02 -0.70 -44.50
C ASP A 883 14.52 -0.63 -44.90
N ALA A 884 15.47 -0.73 -43.96
CA ALA A 884 16.91 -0.59 -44.22
C ALA A 884 17.66 -1.94 -44.29
N PHE A 885 18.79 -1.91 -45.01
CA PHE A 885 19.72 -3.04 -45.20
C PHE A 885 20.23 -3.56 -43.85
N THR A 886 20.11 -4.87 -43.58
CA THR A 886 20.55 -5.43 -42.29
C THR A 886 22.06 -5.46 -42.21
N THR A 887 22.64 -4.54 -41.46
CA THR A 887 24.10 -4.35 -41.36
C THR A 887 24.75 -5.12 -40.21
N GLN A 888 23.93 -5.65 -39.28
CA GLN A 888 24.43 -6.42 -38.14
C GLN A 888 23.38 -7.38 -37.58
N PHE A 889 23.84 -8.50 -37.01
CA PHE A 889 23.02 -9.43 -36.22
C PHE A 889 23.91 -10.19 -35.21
N ARG A 890 23.30 -10.98 -34.32
CA ARG A 890 24.02 -11.74 -33.27
C ARG A 890 24.06 -13.22 -33.62
N ILE A 891 25.19 -13.86 -33.34
CA ILE A 891 25.37 -15.31 -33.53
C ILE A 891 26.10 -15.94 -32.35
N ARG A 892 25.94 -17.24 -32.14
CA ARG A 892 26.82 -18.00 -31.23
C ARG A 892 28.25 -18.05 -31.77
N PRO A 893 29.28 -18.08 -30.89
CA PRO A 893 30.66 -18.12 -31.35
C PRO A 893 30.97 -19.33 -32.25
N ASN A 894 30.42 -20.51 -31.98
CA ASN A 894 30.62 -21.69 -32.82
C ASN A 894 29.98 -21.61 -34.22
N ALA A 895 29.06 -20.67 -34.45
CA ALA A 895 28.48 -20.40 -35.78
C ALA A 895 29.33 -19.43 -36.63
N ALA A 896 30.34 -18.78 -36.04
CA ALA A 896 31.15 -17.79 -36.75
C ALA A 896 31.91 -18.39 -37.94
N ILE A 897 32.35 -19.64 -37.82
CA ILE A 897 33.04 -20.37 -38.89
C ILE A 897 32.09 -20.68 -40.07
N GLU A 898 30.86 -21.12 -39.78
CA GLU A 898 29.84 -21.39 -40.81
C GLU A 898 29.51 -20.13 -41.60
N VAL A 899 29.25 -19.03 -40.90
CA VAL A 899 28.92 -17.74 -41.52
C VAL A 899 30.10 -17.23 -42.36
N SER A 900 31.33 -17.32 -41.84
CA SER A 900 32.54 -16.90 -42.56
C SER A 900 32.78 -17.71 -43.84
N ILE A 901 32.64 -19.04 -43.77
CA ILE A 901 32.84 -19.92 -44.92
C ILE A 901 31.78 -19.67 -45.99
N ASN A 902 30.51 -19.62 -45.61
CA ASN A 902 29.41 -19.45 -46.57
C ASN A 902 29.45 -18.08 -47.26
N LEU A 903 29.79 -17.01 -46.54
CA LEU A 903 30.00 -15.69 -47.14
C LEU A 903 31.26 -15.67 -48.02
N GLY A 904 32.36 -16.28 -47.54
CA GLY A 904 33.64 -16.30 -48.25
C GLY A 904 33.62 -17.07 -49.58
N ILE A 905 32.80 -18.14 -49.68
CA ILE A 905 32.59 -18.88 -50.93
C ILE A 905 31.36 -18.39 -51.72
N SER A 906 30.69 -17.34 -51.24
CA SER A 906 29.45 -16.79 -51.80
C SER A 906 28.34 -17.84 -51.99
N ASN A 907 28.19 -18.75 -51.03
CA ASN A 907 27.10 -19.73 -51.00
C ASN A 907 25.80 -19.14 -50.45
N MET A 908 25.90 -18.14 -49.58
CA MET A 908 24.78 -17.37 -49.01
C MET A 908 25.22 -15.92 -48.81
N ASP A 909 24.26 -14.98 -48.87
CA ASP A 909 24.50 -13.57 -48.63
C ASP A 909 24.29 -13.20 -47.14
N PHE A 910 24.76 -12.03 -46.70
CA PHE A 910 24.70 -11.64 -45.29
C PHE A 910 23.25 -11.50 -44.79
N GLU A 911 22.34 -11.07 -45.65
CA GLU A 911 20.92 -10.90 -45.38
C GLU A 911 20.21 -12.23 -45.17
N ASP A 912 20.66 -13.29 -45.87
CA ASP A 912 20.10 -14.64 -45.70
C ASP A 912 20.38 -15.18 -44.29
N PHE A 913 21.54 -14.85 -43.73
CA PHE A 913 21.85 -15.16 -42.33
C PHE A 913 21.12 -14.26 -41.35
N ALA A 914 20.90 -12.99 -41.70
CA ALA A 914 20.23 -12.03 -40.84
C ALA A 914 18.71 -12.26 -40.72
N GLY A 915 18.09 -12.96 -41.66
CA GLY A 915 16.65 -13.23 -41.66
C GLY A 915 16.16 -14.07 -40.46
N ASP A 916 14.94 -13.79 -39.99
CA ASP A 916 14.33 -14.29 -38.74
C ASP A 916 14.41 -15.81 -38.52
N GLY A 917 14.46 -16.62 -39.60
CA GLY A 917 14.51 -18.08 -39.48
C GLY A 917 15.91 -18.69 -39.37
N VAL A 918 16.96 -17.95 -39.73
CA VAL A 918 18.35 -18.44 -39.79
C VAL A 918 19.15 -17.87 -38.63
N SER A 919 19.03 -16.58 -38.34
CA SER A 919 19.68 -15.93 -37.19
C SER A 919 19.20 -16.53 -35.87
N GLU A 920 17.90 -16.81 -35.70
CA GLU A 920 17.36 -17.45 -34.50
C GLU A 920 17.96 -18.85 -34.28
N ARG A 921 18.17 -19.64 -35.34
CA ARG A 921 18.79 -20.97 -35.25
C ARG A 921 20.27 -20.95 -34.93
N MET A 922 20.94 -19.84 -35.23
CA MET A 922 22.35 -19.62 -34.93
C MET A 922 22.56 -19.05 -33.52
N VAL A 923 21.47 -18.62 -32.86
CA VAL A 923 21.44 -18.13 -31.48
C VAL A 923 20.87 -19.20 -30.53
N ASP A 924 19.92 -20.04 -30.98
CA ASP A 924 19.34 -21.17 -30.22
C ASP A 924 20.29 -22.37 -30.06
#